data_AF-A0A1H2H815-F1
#
_entry.id   AF-A0A1H2H815-F1
#
_cell.length_a   1.000
_cell.length_b   1.000
_cell.length_c   1.000
_cell.angle_alpha   90.00
_cell.angle_beta   90.00
_cell.angle_gamma   90.00
#
_symmetry.space_group_name_H-M   'P 1'
#
loop_
_entity.id
_entity.type
_entity.pdbx_description
1 polymer ?
#
loop_
_entity_poly.entity_id
_entity_poly.type
_entity_poly.pdbx_seq_one_letter_code
_entity_poly.pdbx_strand_id
1 'polypeptide(L)'
;MKKDAFIKLSGKKDEKRIPSRILEEIIHHHIKNGRRNIEVEGYGQHGIGGRLWDGGSDNIHIRITGQSGQRTGSMGNANTRIEVMGPASDDVGWLNAGAEIIVHGHASNGVMNGAAQGKVYIGGSIGARGMTMTKRNPRFEPPELWVLGSAGDYFGEFMAGGIAVICGYNADPQDQILGYRPLVGMVGGKVFVRGSVNGFSQKDAKLSTLSDEQWQWLVINLDAFLKKINKSDLLKSYSERSQWQLIEAKSAREKAQGPEKPSMSWFREQVWDKELGKGGLIGDLQETEKGTIPLITRGDLRRYIPVWEQGKYMAPCQAACPTGIPVQQRWNMVRLDNIDEAVSMGLEYTPFPATVCGYLCPSPCMASCTRHQNYLSPIDVRLLGKAGENVKLPTPAKKSKKKIAVIGAGPGGISAAWQLTLKGHTATLFDTSDTIGGKISSIIPGSRLPQETLATELTRVKNMIPDIKLNQTIDSKKFSKIKYDYDFTIVATGAKKPRSLPIKGIEQAVFANDFLASAKQDKAAPGKKVVIIGAGNVGCDVATEAHRLGAEEITLIDVQKPAAFGKEKEDAKAIGAVFKWPCFTQKITSKGLFLQDDEFLKADTVVISIGDVPDLDFLDDTIKIENGFVTVDKFNQTSDPRIFAIGDIVGPGLITDAIGAGKRVARNIDRIISGKSPNHGDRLPQVDKQRISLEYYNPRTIADNLSDCGADCASCGNCRDCGICVAICPEAAIKRIETDNSAFEYTVDANLCIGCGFCKGACPCGIWDLIPNSAL
;
A
#
# COMPACT_ATOMS: atom_id res chain seq x y z
N MET A 1 0.47 -15.34 -44.89
CA MET A 1 0.45 -13.89 -45.20
C MET A 1 1.82 -13.31 -44.88
N LYS A 2 2.46 -12.59 -45.81
CA LYS A 2 3.81 -12.03 -45.63
C LYS A 2 3.88 -11.16 -44.37
N LYS A 3 4.87 -11.41 -43.49
CA LYS A 3 5.08 -10.67 -42.22
C LYS A 3 5.24 -9.16 -42.42
N ASP A 4 5.58 -8.72 -43.64
CA ASP A 4 5.90 -7.32 -43.96
C ASP A 4 4.75 -6.52 -44.62
N ALA A 5 3.59 -7.13 -44.89
CA ALA A 5 2.47 -6.39 -45.47
C ALA A 5 1.74 -5.56 -44.41
N PHE A 6 1.40 -4.30 -44.74
CA PHE A 6 0.59 -3.43 -43.89
C PHE A 6 -0.80 -4.03 -43.66
N ILE A 7 -1.23 -4.11 -42.40
CA ILE A 7 -2.65 -4.31 -42.09
C ILE A 7 -3.35 -2.96 -42.13
N LYS A 8 -4.49 -2.89 -42.82
CA LYS A 8 -5.28 -1.67 -42.96
C LYS A 8 -6.35 -1.61 -41.89
N LEU A 9 -6.41 -0.50 -41.16
CA LEU A 9 -7.42 -0.18 -40.17
C LEU A 9 -8.12 1.11 -40.60
N SER A 10 -9.45 1.14 -40.49
CA SER A 10 -10.20 2.38 -40.71
C SER A 10 -10.59 2.99 -39.37
N GLY A 11 -10.43 4.31 -39.26
CA GLY A 11 -10.97 5.10 -38.16
C GLY A 11 -12.49 5.32 -38.23
N LYS A 12 -13.17 4.67 -39.18
CA LYS A 12 -14.63 4.64 -39.31
C LYS A 12 -15.17 3.22 -39.22
N LYS A 13 -16.40 3.11 -38.71
CA LYS A 13 -17.24 1.91 -38.80
C LYS A 13 -18.68 2.35 -39.05
N ASP A 14 -19.34 1.76 -40.05
CA ASP A 14 -20.71 2.10 -40.44
C ASP A 14 -20.89 3.62 -40.69
N GLU A 15 -19.96 4.22 -41.44
CA GLU A 15 -19.82 5.67 -41.71
C GLU A 15 -19.64 6.58 -40.49
N LYS A 16 -19.55 6.03 -39.28
CA LYS A 16 -19.31 6.79 -38.05
C LYS A 16 -17.85 6.71 -37.62
N ARG A 17 -17.26 7.85 -37.25
CA ARG A 17 -15.92 7.93 -36.69
C ARG A 17 -15.88 7.15 -35.36
N ILE A 18 -14.97 6.19 -35.24
CA ILE A 18 -14.78 5.47 -33.98
C ILE A 18 -14.03 6.33 -32.94
N PRO A 19 -14.29 6.17 -31.64
CA PRO A 19 -13.57 6.90 -30.60
C PRO A 19 -12.06 6.61 -30.61
N SER A 20 -11.23 7.61 -30.27
CA SER A 20 -9.77 7.48 -30.26
C SER A 20 -9.29 6.29 -29.41
N ARG A 21 -9.89 6.09 -28.22
CA ARG A 21 -9.59 4.95 -27.33
C ARG A 21 -9.79 3.61 -28.03
N ILE A 22 -10.87 3.47 -28.79
CA ILE A 22 -11.21 2.21 -29.47
C ILE A 22 -10.23 1.95 -30.62
N LEU A 23 -9.89 2.98 -31.41
CA LEU A 23 -8.88 2.83 -32.46
C LEU A 23 -7.52 2.43 -31.87
N GLU A 24 -7.12 3.04 -30.76
CA GLU A 24 -5.89 2.70 -30.05
C GLU A 24 -5.91 1.25 -29.54
N GLU A 25 -6.99 0.80 -28.90
CA GLU A 25 -7.15 -0.61 -28.46
C GLU A 25 -7.02 -1.60 -29.62
N ILE A 26 -7.56 -1.28 -30.80
CA ILE A 26 -7.42 -2.11 -32.00
C ILE A 26 -5.95 -2.17 -32.46
N ILE A 27 -5.25 -1.03 -32.48
CA ILE A 27 -3.82 -0.97 -32.84
C ILE A 27 -2.99 -1.82 -31.86
N HIS A 28 -3.21 -1.65 -30.56
CA HIS A 28 -2.55 -2.42 -29.50
C HIS A 28 -2.82 -3.92 -29.63
N HIS A 29 -4.07 -4.32 -29.91
CA HIS A 29 -4.43 -5.71 -30.15
C HIS A 29 -3.62 -6.32 -31.31
N HIS A 30 -3.46 -5.60 -32.41
CA HIS A 30 -2.66 -6.08 -33.53
C HIS A 30 -1.16 -6.20 -33.20
N ILE A 31 -0.62 -5.24 -32.44
CA ILE A 31 0.78 -5.26 -32.02
C ILE A 31 1.07 -6.44 -31.08
N LYS A 32 0.20 -6.69 -30.09
CA LYS A 32 0.29 -7.87 -29.21
C LYS A 32 0.27 -9.18 -29.98
N ASN A 33 -0.47 -9.23 -31.09
CA ASN A 33 -0.53 -10.38 -31.99
C ASN A 33 0.59 -10.41 -33.05
N GLY A 34 1.70 -9.72 -32.81
CA GLY A 34 2.91 -9.79 -33.64
C GLY A 34 2.87 -8.94 -34.92
N ARG A 35 1.86 -8.07 -35.11
CA ARG A 35 1.86 -7.13 -36.25
C ARG A 35 2.80 -5.96 -35.97
N ARG A 36 3.56 -5.57 -36.99
CA ARG A 36 4.55 -4.49 -36.90
C ARG A 36 4.31 -3.37 -37.92
N ASN A 37 3.65 -3.64 -39.05
CA ASN A 37 3.30 -2.64 -40.06
C ASN A 37 1.79 -2.43 -40.10
N ILE A 38 1.30 -1.25 -39.71
CA ILE A 38 -0.13 -0.92 -39.61
C ILE A 38 -0.42 0.38 -40.36
N GLU A 39 -1.38 0.34 -41.28
CA GLU A 39 -1.87 1.49 -42.02
C GLU A 39 -3.22 1.89 -41.43
N VAL A 40 -3.34 3.13 -40.96
CA VAL A 40 -4.53 3.67 -40.30
C VAL A 40 -5.10 4.77 -41.19
N GLU A 41 -6.30 4.56 -41.71
CA GLU A 41 -7.08 5.62 -42.33
C GLU A 41 -7.72 6.49 -41.24
N GLY A 42 -7.11 7.65 -40.98
CA GLY A 42 -7.46 8.60 -39.96
C GLY A 42 -8.62 9.52 -40.35
N TYR A 43 -9.45 9.82 -39.36
CA TYR A 43 -10.58 10.75 -39.43
C TYR A 43 -10.56 11.71 -38.23
N GLY A 44 -9.37 12.18 -37.85
CA GLY A 44 -9.15 13.12 -36.75
C GLY A 44 -9.12 12.48 -35.36
N GLN A 45 -8.72 11.22 -35.23
CA GLN A 45 -8.50 10.58 -33.91
C GLN A 45 -7.29 11.20 -33.20
N HIS A 46 -7.34 11.26 -31.89
CA HIS A 46 -6.24 11.84 -31.10
C HIS A 46 -5.21 10.77 -30.78
N GLY A 47 -3.92 11.10 -30.86
CA GLY A 47 -2.87 10.25 -30.29
C GLY A 47 -2.38 9.08 -31.15
N ILE A 48 -2.76 9.01 -32.44
CA ILE A 48 -2.47 7.84 -33.29
C ILE A 48 -0.96 7.55 -33.29
N GLY A 49 -0.60 6.31 -32.98
CA GLY A 49 0.77 5.77 -33.08
C GLY A 49 1.71 6.09 -31.91
N GLY A 50 1.29 6.86 -30.91
CA GLY A 50 2.17 7.29 -29.82
C GLY A 50 2.50 6.21 -28.78
N ARG A 51 1.50 5.79 -28.02
CA ARG A 51 1.66 4.99 -26.78
C ARG A 51 1.84 3.48 -26.99
N LEU A 52 2.66 3.06 -27.94
CA LEU A 52 2.73 1.67 -28.38
C LEU A 52 3.79 0.81 -27.64
N TRP A 53 3.70 0.72 -26.31
CA TRP A 53 4.68 -0.03 -25.49
C TRP A 53 4.61 -1.57 -25.64
N ASP A 54 3.49 -2.11 -26.16
CA ASP A 54 3.29 -3.56 -26.29
C ASP A 54 4.24 -4.23 -27.29
N GLY A 55 4.96 -3.45 -28.10
CA GLY A 55 5.97 -3.95 -29.04
C GLY A 55 7.29 -4.40 -28.42
N GLY A 56 7.54 -4.09 -27.14
CA GLY A 56 8.83 -4.36 -26.50
C GLY A 56 9.98 -3.69 -27.24
N SER A 57 10.95 -4.48 -27.71
CA SER A 57 12.11 -4.01 -28.49
C SER A 57 11.89 -4.01 -30.01
N ASP A 58 10.72 -4.43 -30.49
CA ASP A 58 10.48 -4.55 -31.93
C ASP A 58 10.20 -3.20 -32.60
N ASN A 59 10.63 -3.08 -33.85
CA ASN A 59 10.30 -1.92 -34.67
C ASN A 59 8.84 -1.95 -35.12
N ILE A 60 8.09 -0.90 -34.82
CA ILE A 60 6.70 -0.71 -35.23
C ILE A 60 6.62 0.42 -36.25
N HIS A 61 5.89 0.21 -37.33
CA HIS A 61 5.63 1.21 -38.36
C HIS A 61 4.12 1.46 -38.47
N ILE A 62 3.71 2.67 -38.10
CA ILE A 62 2.35 3.18 -38.28
C ILE A 62 2.33 4.15 -39.45
N ARG A 63 1.64 3.80 -40.53
CA ARG A 63 1.33 4.74 -41.60
C ARG A 63 -0.06 5.30 -41.39
N ILE A 64 -0.23 6.61 -41.47
CA ILE A 64 -1.51 7.28 -41.34
C ILE A 64 -1.87 7.88 -42.70
N THR A 65 -2.99 7.43 -43.25
CA THR A 65 -3.62 8.01 -44.44
C THR A 65 -4.83 8.82 -43.98
N GLY A 66 -5.21 9.90 -44.67
CA GLY A 66 -6.28 10.78 -44.21
C GLY A 66 -5.89 11.72 -43.05
N GLN A 67 -6.86 12.10 -42.21
CA GLN A 67 -6.68 13.13 -41.18
C GLN A 67 -6.14 12.52 -39.88
N SER A 68 -4.90 12.84 -39.50
CA SER A 68 -4.23 12.24 -38.34
C SER A 68 -4.79 12.68 -36.99
N GLY A 69 -5.43 13.85 -36.93
CA GLY A 69 -5.91 14.47 -35.69
C GLY A 69 -4.81 15.03 -34.79
N GLN A 70 -5.21 15.58 -33.63
CA GLN A 70 -4.28 16.17 -32.66
C GLN A 70 -3.41 15.11 -31.98
N ARG A 71 -2.24 15.51 -31.50
CA ARG A 71 -1.33 14.69 -30.67
C ARG A 71 -0.81 13.43 -31.37
N THR A 72 -0.70 13.45 -32.69
CA THR A 72 -0.14 12.31 -33.44
C THR A 72 1.25 11.96 -32.90
N GLY A 73 1.48 10.68 -32.54
CA GLY A 73 2.74 10.23 -31.94
C GLY A 73 3.04 10.73 -30.52
N SER A 74 2.04 11.23 -29.80
CA SER A 74 2.19 11.68 -28.41
C SER A 74 2.69 10.58 -27.48
N MET A 75 3.68 10.90 -26.63
CA MET A 75 4.34 9.94 -25.74
C MET A 75 4.96 8.76 -26.51
N GLY A 76 5.45 9.04 -27.72
CA GLY A 76 6.07 8.07 -28.61
C GLY A 76 7.26 7.35 -27.97
N ASN A 77 7.25 6.01 -28.02
CA ASN A 77 8.35 5.18 -27.54
C ASN A 77 9.46 5.02 -28.60
N ALA A 78 10.67 4.71 -28.15
CA ALA A 78 11.73 4.22 -29.02
C ALA A 78 11.25 3.01 -29.86
N ASN A 79 11.83 2.84 -31.05
CA ASN A 79 11.49 1.80 -32.03
C ASN A 79 10.12 1.97 -32.73
N THR A 80 9.42 3.09 -32.51
CA THR A 80 8.18 3.39 -33.25
C THR A 80 8.46 4.41 -34.35
N ARG A 81 8.14 4.05 -35.59
CA ARG A 81 8.11 4.95 -36.75
C ARG A 81 6.67 5.27 -37.12
N ILE A 82 6.34 6.55 -37.23
CA ILE A 82 5.01 7.04 -37.58
C ILE A 82 5.13 7.89 -38.84
N GLU A 83 4.36 7.58 -39.87
CA GLU A 83 4.42 8.25 -41.17
C GLU A 83 3.03 8.79 -41.54
N VAL A 84 2.86 10.11 -41.53
CA VAL A 84 1.62 10.79 -41.91
C VAL A 84 1.70 11.20 -43.37
N MET A 85 0.84 10.60 -44.19
CA MET A 85 0.78 10.83 -45.64
C MET A 85 -0.05 12.09 -45.98
N GLY A 86 0.32 13.23 -45.40
CA GLY A 86 -0.40 14.49 -45.53
C GLY A 86 -0.02 15.50 -44.44
N PRO A 87 -0.83 16.56 -44.25
CA PRO A 87 -0.66 17.48 -43.12
C PRO A 87 -1.11 16.82 -41.80
N ALA A 88 -0.61 17.37 -40.69
CA ALA A 88 -0.95 16.94 -39.33
C ALA A 88 -1.47 18.12 -38.48
N SER A 89 -2.36 17.83 -37.53
CA SER A 89 -2.91 18.81 -36.60
C SER A 89 -1.98 19.04 -35.40
N ASP A 90 -2.47 19.72 -34.36
CA ASP A 90 -1.64 20.25 -33.27
C ASP A 90 -0.94 19.14 -32.49
N ASP A 91 0.16 19.50 -31.84
CA ASP A 91 0.87 18.68 -30.85
C ASP A 91 1.50 17.39 -31.41
N VAL A 92 1.93 17.38 -32.68
CA VAL A 92 2.69 16.24 -33.25
C VAL A 92 3.93 15.98 -32.40
N GLY A 93 4.08 14.76 -31.89
CA GLY A 93 5.22 14.39 -31.04
C GLY A 93 5.21 15.04 -29.65
N TRP A 94 4.05 15.42 -29.12
CA TRP A 94 3.93 15.88 -27.74
C TRP A 94 4.47 14.86 -26.74
N LEU A 95 5.36 15.28 -25.84
CA LEU A 95 6.09 14.40 -24.91
C LEU A 95 6.78 13.21 -25.61
N ASN A 96 7.28 13.39 -26.84
CA ASN A 96 7.99 12.31 -27.53
C ASN A 96 9.20 11.84 -26.69
N ALA A 97 9.30 10.52 -26.52
CA ALA A 97 10.28 9.84 -25.69
C ALA A 97 11.15 8.85 -26.51
N GLY A 98 11.11 8.93 -27.84
CA GLY A 98 12.00 8.16 -28.71
C GLY A 98 11.47 7.82 -30.10
N ALA A 99 10.20 8.11 -30.40
CA ALA A 99 9.61 7.78 -31.69
C ALA A 99 10.20 8.65 -32.82
N GLU A 100 10.25 8.06 -34.02
CA GLU A 100 10.49 8.76 -35.28
C GLU A 100 9.15 9.09 -35.95
N ILE A 101 8.87 10.36 -36.18
CA ILE A 101 7.61 10.83 -36.78
C ILE A 101 7.95 11.58 -38.07
N ILE A 102 7.32 11.21 -39.18
CA ILE A 102 7.47 11.84 -40.49
C ILE A 102 6.10 12.36 -40.92
N VAL A 103 6.01 13.65 -41.21
CA VAL A 103 4.82 14.30 -41.75
C VAL A 103 5.15 14.81 -43.14
N HIS A 104 4.49 14.27 -44.17
CA HIS A 104 4.76 14.64 -45.57
C HIS A 104 4.15 16.00 -46.00
N GLY A 105 3.50 16.73 -45.07
CA GLY A 105 2.94 18.07 -45.28
C GLY A 105 3.24 19.05 -44.14
N HIS A 106 2.36 20.05 -43.97
CA HIS A 106 2.42 21.00 -42.86
C HIS A 106 2.00 20.37 -41.53
N ALA A 107 2.51 20.89 -40.42
CA ALA A 107 1.99 20.60 -39.09
C ALA A 107 1.56 21.90 -38.40
N SER A 108 0.52 21.87 -37.57
CA SER A 108 0.04 23.09 -36.90
C SER A 108 0.84 23.38 -35.62
N ASN A 109 0.19 23.82 -34.53
CA ASN A 109 0.88 24.33 -33.36
C ASN A 109 1.46 23.20 -32.49
N GLY A 110 2.45 23.50 -31.64
CA GLY A 110 2.88 22.58 -30.58
C GLY A 110 3.73 21.40 -31.03
N VAL A 111 4.26 21.41 -32.26
CA VAL A 111 5.12 20.33 -32.76
C VAL A 111 6.30 20.10 -31.82
N MET A 112 6.44 18.87 -31.33
CA MET A 112 7.50 18.42 -30.43
C MET A 112 7.50 19.10 -29.05
N ASN A 113 6.36 19.61 -28.59
CA ASN A 113 6.22 20.23 -27.27
C ASN A 113 6.50 19.22 -26.13
N GLY A 114 7.41 19.57 -25.22
CA GLY A 114 7.78 18.79 -24.05
C GLY A 114 8.55 17.49 -24.35
N ALA A 115 9.05 17.32 -25.57
CA ALA A 115 9.81 16.13 -25.95
C ALA A 115 11.14 16.02 -25.18
N ALA A 116 11.52 14.79 -24.85
CA ALA A 116 12.79 14.48 -24.20
C ALA A 116 13.76 13.70 -25.10
N GLN A 117 13.23 13.04 -26.14
CA GLN A 117 13.96 12.21 -27.12
C GLN A 117 13.13 12.10 -28.42
N GLY A 118 13.66 11.37 -29.41
CA GLY A 118 12.98 11.05 -30.66
C GLY A 118 13.21 12.09 -31.75
N LYS A 119 12.67 11.82 -32.94
CA LYS A 119 12.88 12.66 -34.14
C LYS A 119 11.55 12.98 -34.80
N VAL A 120 11.34 14.24 -35.18
CA VAL A 120 10.17 14.67 -35.94
C VAL A 120 10.64 15.36 -37.23
N TYR A 121 10.17 14.87 -38.37
CA TYR A 121 10.48 15.37 -39.71
C TYR A 121 9.21 15.94 -40.35
N ILE A 122 9.24 17.21 -40.75
CA ILE A 122 8.09 17.93 -41.32
C ILE A 122 8.43 18.36 -42.75
N GLY A 123 7.63 17.90 -43.71
CA GLY A 123 7.77 18.20 -45.14
C GLY A 123 7.28 19.59 -45.56
N GLY A 124 6.56 20.31 -44.69
CA GLY A 124 6.15 21.71 -44.87
C GLY A 124 6.62 22.63 -43.74
N SER A 125 5.84 23.68 -43.46
CA SER A 125 6.01 24.57 -42.30
C SER A 125 5.31 24.05 -41.05
N ILE A 126 5.71 24.57 -39.89
CA ILE A 126 5.03 24.35 -38.60
C ILE A 126 4.36 25.63 -38.08
N GLY A 127 3.30 25.46 -37.28
CA GLY A 127 2.61 26.56 -36.59
C GLY A 127 3.40 27.13 -35.40
N ALA A 128 2.68 27.83 -34.51
CA ALA A 128 3.26 28.42 -33.31
C ALA A 128 3.67 27.37 -32.28
N ARG A 129 4.59 27.74 -31.38
CA ARG A 129 5.01 26.95 -30.23
C ARG A 129 5.56 25.56 -30.60
N GLY A 130 6.28 25.48 -31.71
CA GLY A 130 7.12 24.31 -32.01
C GLY A 130 8.35 24.25 -31.10
N MET A 131 8.84 23.06 -30.78
CA MET A 131 10.05 22.82 -29.97
C MET A 131 10.01 23.44 -28.55
N THR A 132 8.81 23.62 -27.98
CA THR A 132 8.68 24.25 -26.66
C THR A 132 8.92 23.27 -25.52
N MET A 133 9.50 23.74 -24.42
CA MET A 133 9.76 22.96 -23.19
C MET A 133 10.51 21.64 -23.40
N THR A 134 11.24 21.48 -24.51
CA THR A 134 12.01 20.27 -24.78
C THR A 134 13.19 20.16 -23.83
N LYS A 135 13.59 18.94 -23.49
CA LYS A 135 14.64 18.66 -22.53
C LYS A 135 15.62 17.67 -23.12
N ARG A 136 16.91 17.84 -22.84
CA ARG A 136 17.91 16.81 -23.11
C ARG A 136 18.20 16.07 -21.82
N ASN A 137 17.92 14.77 -21.79
CA ASN A 137 18.48 13.89 -20.78
C ASN A 137 19.86 13.42 -21.25
N PRO A 138 20.96 13.67 -20.51
CA PRO A 138 22.30 13.27 -20.92
C PRO A 138 22.48 11.76 -21.18
N ARG A 139 21.58 10.91 -20.66
CA ARG A 139 21.60 9.45 -20.88
C ARG A 139 21.13 9.03 -22.27
N PHE A 140 20.51 9.93 -23.04
CA PHE A 140 19.87 9.61 -24.31
C PHE A 140 20.20 10.65 -25.38
N GLU A 141 19.94 10.29 -26.63
CA GLU A 141 20.04 11.23 -27.75
C GLU A 141 19.05 12.38 -27.59
N PRO A 142 19.44 13.62 -27.95
CA PRO A 142 18.57 14.77 -27.83
C PRO A 142 17.34 14.64 -28.76
N PRO A 143 16.20 15.26 -28.41
CA PRO A 143 15.09 15.37 -29.34
C PRO A 143 15.49 16.19 -30.56
N GLU A 144 15.13 15.73 -31.77
CA GLU A 144 15.43 16.39 -33.03
C GLU A 144 14.17 16.80 -33.80
N LEU A 145 14.07 18.08 -34.17
CA LEU A 145 13.00 18.59 -35.02
C LEU A 145 13.57 19.10 -36.36
N TRP A 146 13.08 18.56 -37.47
CA TRP A 146 13.49 18.93 -38.81
C TRP A 146 12.28 19.47 -39.58
N VAL A 147 12.39 20.68 -40.11
CA VAL A 147 11.30 21.39 -40.80
C VAL A 147 11.79 21.89 -42.15
N LEU A 148 11.09 21.51 -43.22
CA LEU A 148 11.44 21.97 -44.56
C LEU A 148 11.08 23.46 -44.74
N GLY A 149 9.90 23.88 -44.27
CA GLY A 149 9.41 25.25 -44.36
C GLY A 149 9.90 26.17 -43.23
N SER A 150 9.01 27.05 -42.78
CA SER A 150 9.20 27.99 -41.67
C SER A 150 8.59 27.50 -40.35
N ALA A 151 8.89 28.17 -39.25
CA ALA A 151 8.29 27.94 -37.93
C ALA A 151 7.56 29.18 -37.42
N GLY A 152 6.35 29.02 -36.89
CA GLY A 152 5.53 30.11 -36.37
C GLY A 152 6.02 30.71 -35.04
N ASP A 153 5.16 31.55 -34.45
CA ASP A 153 5.47 32.33 -33.25
C ASP A 153 5.88 31.48 -32.05
N TYR A 154 6.72 32.05 -31.18
CA TYR A 154 7.19 31.43 -29.93
C TYR A 154 7.89 30.07 -30.13
N PHE A 155 8.50 29.87 -31.30
CA PHE A 155 9.31 28.68 -31.56
C PHE A 155 10.44 28.54 -30.53
N GLY A 156 10.60 27.36 -29.92
CA GLY A 156 11.64 27.06 -28.94
C GLY A 156 11.49 27.77 -27.59
N GLU A 157 10.27 28.20 -27.23
CA GLU A 157 9.96 28.75 -25.91
C GLU A 157 10.31 27.74 -24.79
N PHE A 158 11.11 28.16 -23.81
CA PHE A 158 11.61 27.30 -22.72
C PHE A 158 12.37 26.04 -23.18
N MET A 159 12.99 26.08 -24.36
CA MET A 159 13.83 24.99 -24.86
C MET A 159 15.03 24.78 -23.91
N ALA A 160 15.08 23.64 -23.24
CA ALA A 160 16.15 23.26 -22.31
C ALA A 160 17.13 22.23 -22.90
N GLY A 161 16.89 21.79 -24.12
CA GLY A 161 17.75 20.88 -24.87
C GLY A 161 17.05 20.34 -26.11
N GLY A 162 17.84 19.82 -27.05
CA GLY A 162 17.35 19.37 -28.35
C GLY A 162 18.10 20.02 -29.51
N ILE A 163 17.83 19.54 -30.71
CA ILE A 163 18.34 20.10 -31.96
C ILE A 163 17.15 20.40 -32.87
N ALA A 164 17.11 21.59 -33.44
CA ALA A 164 16.13 21.92 -34.48
C ALA A 164 16.83 22.38 -35.77
N VAL A 165 16.26 22.02 -36.91
CA VAL A 165 16.74 22.39 -38.24
C VAL A 165 15.58 22.96 -39.06
N ILE A 166 15.64 24.23 -39.42
CA ILE A 166 14.58 24.95 -40.15
C ILE A 166 15.14 25.42 -41.51
N CYS A 167 14.60 24.88 -42.61
CA CYS A 167 15.20 25.05 -43.94
C CYS A 167 14.65 26.24 -44.75
N GLY A 168 13.50 26.81 -44.35
CA GLY A 168 12.95 28.02 -44.95
C GLY A 168 12.40 27.85 -46.37
N TYR A 169 12.04 26.63 -46.79
CA TYR A 169 11.46 26.36 -48.12
C TYR A 169 10.11 27.05 -48.26
N ASN A 170 9.95 27.88 -49.30
CA ASN A 170 8.74 28.65 -49.60
C ASN A 170 8.21 29.48 -48.40
N ALA A 171 9.12 30.01 -47.57
CA ALA A 171 8.72 30.92 -46.49
C ALA A 171 8.19 32.24 -47.04
N ASP A 172 7.05 32.72 -46.50
CA ASP A 172 6.45 34.01 -46.80
C ASP A 172 6.07 34.71 -45.47
N PRO A 173 6.67 35.88 -45.13
CA PRO A 173 7.75 36.57 -45.85
C PRO A 173 9.06 35.78 -45.84
N GLN A 174 9.88 35.91 -46.90
CA GLN A 174 11.19 35.22 -47.02
C GLN A 174 12.19 35.59 -45.91
N ASP A 175 11.91 36.70 -45.21
CA ASP A 175 12.78 37.33 -44.22
C ASP A 175 12.50 36.84 -42.78
N GLN A 176 11.46 36.02 -42.59
CA GLN A 176 10.95 35.62 -41.28
C GLN A 176 10.79 34.09 -41.18
N ILE A 177 11.93 33.38 -41.17
CA ILE A 177 11.97 31.92 -41.09
C ILE A 177 11.48 31.40 -39.72
N LEU A 178 11.71 32.18 -38.67
CA LEU A 178 11.12 31.99 -37.34
C LEU A 178 10.14 33.14 -37.07
N GLY A 179 8.95 32.82 -36.56
CA GLY A 179 7.89 33.79 -36.25
C GLY A 179 8.24 34.75 -35.11
N TYR A 180 7.22 35.36 -34.49
CA TYR A 180 7.40 36.34 -33.41
C TYR A 180 7.98 35.72 -32.13
N ARG A 181 8.95 36.41 -31.50
CA ARG A 181 9.59 36.05 -30.21
C ARG A 181 10.07 34.59 -30.08
N PRO A 182 10.92 34.09 -31.01
CA PRO A 182 11.46 32.76 -30.88
C PRO A 182 12.52 32.71 -29.76
N LEU A 183 12.67 31.52 -29.17
CA LEU A 183 13.71 31.13 -28.20
C LEU A 183 13.65 31.88 -26.86
N VAL A 184 12.50 32.45 -26.49
CA VAL A 184 12.29 33.05 -25.17
C VAL A 184 12.41 31.99 -24.08
N GLY A 185 13.25 32.24 -23.08
CA GLY A 185 13.50 31.29 -21.99
C GLY A 185 14.31 30.06 -22.41
N MET A 186 14.93 30.06 -23.60
CA MET A 186 15.85 28.99 -24.02
C MET A 186 17.03 28.88 -23.04
N VAL A 187 17.23 27.72 -22.42
CA VAL A 187 18.34 27.45 -21.49
C VAL A 187 19.30 26.38 -22.01
N GLY A 188 18.98 25.70 -23.11
CA GLY A 188 19.84 24.73 -23.77
C GLY A 188 19.34 24.33 -25.14
N GLY A 189 20.19 23.67 -25.93
CA GLY A 189 19.88 23.20 -27.29
C GLY A 189 20.51 24.02 -28.41
N LYS A 190 20.28 23.59 -29.65
CA LYS A 190 20.84 24.19 -30.88
C LYS A 190 19.76 24.31 -31.95
N VAL A 191 19.75 25.41 -32.68
CA VAL A 191 18.84 25.64 -33.80
C VAL A 191 19.65 26.03 -35.03
N PHE A 192 19.62 25.19 -36.05
CA PHE A 192 20.17 25.48 -37.38
C PHE A 192 19.06 26.09 -38.23
N VAL A 193 19.30 27.26 -38.79
CA VAL A 193 18.32 27.96 -39.62
C VAL A 193 18.97 28.35 -40.94
N ARG A 194 18.29 28.05 -42.05
CA ARG A 194 18.68 28.52 -43.38
C ARG A 194 17.93 29.82 -43.71
N GLY A 195 18.65 30.89 -44.00
CA GLY A 195 18.09 32.23 -44.24
C GLY A 195 18.24 33.18 -43.05
N SER A 196 17.65 34.38 -43.17
CA SER A 196 17.74 35.42 -42.15
C SER A 196 16.86 35.13 -40.94
N VAL A 197 17.37 35.41 -39.73
CA VAL A 197 16.62 35.31 -38.48
C VAL A 197 16.67 36.62 -37.72
N ASN A 198 15.49 37.20 -37.45
CA ASN A 198 15.32 38.42 -36.67
C ASN A 198 14.43 38.17 -35.43
N GLY A 199 14.55 39.02 -34.41
CA GLY A 199 13.59 39.05 -33.28
C GLY A 199 13.70 37.92 -32.24
N PHE A 200 14.67 37.02 -32.33
CA PHE A 200 14.92 36.01 -31.29
C PHE A 200 15.42 36.62 -29.97
N SER A 201 15.17 35.95 -28.85
CA SER A 201 15.54 36.45 -27.51
C SER A 201 17.06 36.63 -27.37
N GLN A 202 17.53 37.87 -27.48
CA GLN A 202 18.94 38.23 -27.23
C GLN A 202 19.36 38.02 -25.77
N LYS A 203 18.38 37.90 -24.86
CA LYS A 203 18.63 37.57 -23.46
C LYS A 203 18.99 36.10 -23.29
N ASP A 204 18.36 35.21 -24.04
CA ASP A 204 18.41 33.76 -23.81
C ASP A 204 19.30 33.02 -24.79
N ALA A 205 19.44 33.53 -26.02
CA ALA A 205 20.16 32.89 -27.10
C ALA A 205 21.15 33.84 -27.78
N LYS A 206 22.06 33.27 -28.57
CA LYS A 206 23.07 33.99 -29.36
C LYS A 206 23.28 33.33 -30.72
N LEU A 207 23.71 34.12 -31.69
CA LEU A 207 24.25 33.60 -32.95
C LEU A 207 25.67 33.08 -32.71
N SER A 208 25.95 31.90 -33.25
CA SER A 208 27.25 31.24 -33.20
C SER A 208 27.73 30.91 -34.61
N THR A 209 29.04 30.82 -34.81
CA THR A 209 29.63 30.33 -36.06
C THR A 209 29.48 28.81 -36.14
N LEU A 210 29.08 28.28 -37.31
CA LEU A 210 29.07 26.83 -37.54
C LEU A 210 30.51 26.32 -37.63
N SER A 211 30.87 25.35 -36.79
CA SER A 211 32.14 24.60 -36.95
C SER A 211 32.08 23.63 -38.14
N ASP A 212 33.23 23.11 -38.55
CA ASP A 212 33.31 22.12 -39.63
C ASP A 212 32.60 20.81 -39.28
N GLU A 213 32.72 20.36 -38.03
CA GLU A 213 32.01 19.18 -37.52
C GLU A 213 30.48 19.38 -37.56
N GLN A 214 30.01 20.55 -37.13
CA GLN A 214 28.58 20.88 -37.16
C GLN A 214 28.05 20.97 -38.58
N TRP A 215 28.83 21.53 -39.49
CA TRP A 215 28.48 21.61 -40.90
C TRP A 215 28.39 20.21 -41.55
N GLN A 216 29.37 19.34 -41.31
CA GLN A 216 29.34 17.95 -41.79
C GLN A 216 28.13 17.19 -41.22
N TRP A 217 27.87 17.33 -39.91
CA TRP A 217 26.69 16.73 -39.28
C TRP A 217 25.39 17.22 -39.93
N LEU A 218 25.27 18.52 -40.17
CA LEU A 218 24.08 19.11 -40.79
C LEU A 218 23.86 18.55 -42.19
N VAL A 219 24.88 18.52 -43.06
CA VAL A 219 24.74 18.05 -44.44
C VAL A 219 24.37 16.57 -44.52
N ILE A 220 25.00 15.71 -43.71
CA ILE A 220 24.70 14.27 -43.67
C ILE A 220 23.24 14.04 -43.25
N ASN A 221 22.79 14.72 -42.19
CA ASN A 221 21.44 14.53 -41.68
C ASN A 221 20.38 15.25 -42.53
N LEU A 222 20.75 16.32 -43.23
CA LEU A 222 19.89 16.99 -44.21
C LEU A 222 19.56 16.07 -45.39
N ASP A 223 20.54 15.32 -45.93
CA ASP A 223 20.28 14.30 -46.96
C ASP A 223 19.31 13.21 -46.46
N ALA A 224 19.54 12.72 -45.24
CA ALA A 224 18.65 11.73 -44.62
C ALA A 224 17.22 12.27 -44.42
N PHE A 225 17.09 13.52 -43.97
CA PHE A 225 15.80 14.20 -43.80
C PHE A 225 15.07 14.36 -45.14
N LEU A 226 15.74 14.92 -46.17
CA LEU A 226 15.15 15.15 -47.48
C LEU A 226 14.69 13.85 -48.14
N LYS A 227 15.43 12.74 -47.98
CA LYS A 227 15.00 11.41 -48.42
C LYS A 227 13.73 10.96 -47.73
N LYS A 228 13.59 11.16 -46.42
CA LYS A 228 12.40 10.76 -45.64
C LYS A 228 11.13 11.48 -46.07
N ILE A 229 11.24 12.74 -46.50
CA ILE A 229 10.10 13.55 -46.97
C ILE A 229 9.96 13.59 -48.50
N ASN A 230 10.71 12.75 -49.23
CA ASN A 230 10.70 12.68 -50.70
C ASN A 230 11.05 14.00 -51.41
N LYS A 231 12.10 14.70 -50.95
CA LYS A 231 12.61 15.99 -51.46
C LYS A 231 14.13 16.00 -51.71
N SER A 232 14.69 14.85 -52.12
CA SER A 232 16.14 14.67 -52.30
C SER A 232 16.75 15.61 -53.36
N ASP A 233 15.95 16.12 -54.28
CA ASP A 233 16.34 17.10 -55.31
C ASP A 233 16.84 18.43 -54.71
N LEU A 234 16.41 18.78 -53.50
CA LEU A 234 16.80 20.04 -52.85
C LEU A 234 18.21 20.02 -52.24
N LEU A 235 18.82 18.85 -52.06
CA LEU A 235 20.06 18.70 -51.29
C LEU A 235 21.18 19.61 -51.80
N LYS A 236 21.37 19.68 -53.11
CA LYS A 236 22.43 20.50 -53.72
C LYS A 236 22.25 21.99 -53.43
N SER A 237 21.01 22.49 -53.55
CA SER A 237 20.68 23.91 -53.30
C SER A 237 20.63 24.29 -51.82
N TYR A 238 20.44 23.32 -50.92
CA TYR A 238 20.28 23.56 -49.48
C TYR A 238 21.56 23.26 -48.68
N SER A 239 22.62 22.79 -49.35
CA SER A 239 23.92 22.46 -48.74
C SER A 239 24.97 23.55 -49.00
N GLU A 240 24.58 24.83 -48.95
CA GLU A 240 25.49 25.96 -49.09
C GLU A 240 25.72 26.65 -47.73
N ARG A 241 26.94 26.54 -47.18
CA ARG A 241 27.25 26.94 -45.78
C ARG A 241 26.93 28.40 -45.46
N SER A 242 27.11 29.30 -46.41
CA SER A 242 26.85 30.74 -46.25
C SER A 242 25.37 31.06 -45.99
N GLN A 243 24.46 30.14 -46.33
CA GLN A 243 23.03 30.31 -46.14
C GLN A 243 22.54 29.85 -44.76
N TRP A 244 23.41 29.21 -43.96
CA TRP A 244 23.05 28.62 -42.68
C TRP A 244 23.62 29.41 -41.51
N GLN A 245 22.78 29.57 -40.49
CA GLN A 245 23.12 30.18 -39.22
C GLN A 245 22.86 29.18 -38.09
N LEU A 246 23.61 29.32 -37.01
CA LEU A 246 23.44 28.53 -35.79
C LEU A 246 23.06 29.46 -34.65
N ILE A 247 21.96 29.13 -33.98
CA ILE A 247 21.52 29.81 -32.75
C ILE A 247 21.66 28.83 -31.59
N GLU A 248 22.35 29.27 -30.54
CA GLU A 248 22.58 28.47 -29.34
C GLU A 248 22.13 29.22 -28.09
N ALA A 249 21.79 28.46 -27.05
CA ALA A 249 21.51 29.04 -25.74
C ALA A 249 22.75 29.76 -25.20
N LYS A 250 22.55 30.95 -24.63
CA LYS A 250 23.58 31.60 -23.81
C LYS A 250 23.84 30.76 -22.56
N SER A 251 25.10 30.60 -22.20
CA SER A 251 25.52 29.99 -20.94
C SER A 251 25.02 30.80 -19.73
N ALA A 252 24.96 30.17 -18.56
CA ALA A 252 24.57 30.85 -17.33
C ALA A 252 25.45 32.10 -17.05
N ARG A 253 26.74 32.03 -17.36
CA ARG A 253 27.68 33.16 -17.22
C ARG A 253 27.35 34.31 -18.16
N GLU A 254 27.05 34.01 -19.43
CA GLU A 254 26.65 35.02 -20.41
C GLU A 254 25.30 35.67 -20.06
N LYS A 255 24.38 34.92 -19.44
CA LYS A 255 23.10 35.45 -18.95
C LYS A 255 23.27 36.33 -17.71
N ALA A 256 24.18 35.97 -16.81
CA ALA A 256 24.47 36.73 -15.59
C ALA A 256 25.11 38.09 -15.87
N GLN A 257 25.76 38.26 -17.03
CA GLN A 257 26.31 39.53 -17.51
C GLN A 257 25.28 40.41 -18.24
N GLY A 258 24.03 39.95 -18.39
CA GLY A 258 22.93 40.74 -18.92
C GLY A 258 22.45 41.81 -17.93
N PRO A 259 21.59 42.75 -18.36
CA PRO A 259 21.04 43.77 -17.47
C PRO A 259 20.38 43.12 -16.24
N GLU A 260 20.65 43.69 -15.06
CA GLU A 260 20.05 43.21 -13.81
C GLU A 260 18.54 43.09 -13.96
N LYS A 261 17.97 41.96 -13.49
CA LYS A 261 16.52 41.86 -13.40
C LYS A 261 16.05 42.95 -12.43
N PRO A 262 15.14 43.84 -12.82
CA PRO A 262 14.59 44.79 -11.88
C PRO A 262 13.95 44.04 -10.70
N SER A 263 14.14 44.55 -9.49
CA SER A 263 13.51 43.99 -8.29
C SER A 263 11.99 44.06 -8.42
N MET A 264 11.25 43.23 -7.68
CA MET A 264 9.79 43.33 -7.63
C MET A 264 9.31 44.68 -7.09
N SER A 265 10.09 45.32 -6.20
CA SER A 265 9.83 46.69 -5.77
C SER A 265 9.98 47.67 -6.93
N TRP A 266 11.04 47.55 -7.74
CA TRP A 266 11.22 48.38 -8.93
C TRP A 266 10.10 48.14 -9.94
N PHE A 267 9.74 46.88 -10.23
CA PHE A 267 8.65 46.59 -11.18
C PHE A 267 7.32 47.16 -10.68
N ARG A 268 7.02 47.00 -9.39
CA ARG A 268 5.85 47.59 -8.75
C ARG A 268 5.84 49.10 -8.93
N GLU A 269 6.92 49.78 -8.57
CA GLU A 269 6.98 51.25 -8.61
C GLU A 269 7.01 51.81 -10.03
N GLN A 270 7.81 51.22 -10.91
CA GLN A 270 8.19 51.83 -12.20
C GLN A 270 7.32 51.37 -13.37
N VAL A 271 6.67 50.21 -13.25
CA VAL A 271 5.78 49.65 -14.27
C VAL A 271 4.35 49.61 -13.73
N TRP A 272 4.09 48.85 -12.66
CA TRP A 272 2.73 48.59 -12.19
C TRP A 272 2.01 49.84 -11.68
N ASP A 273 2.59 50.54 -10.70
CA ASP A 273 1.99 51.73 -10.09
C ASP A 273 1.95 52.90 -11.09
N LYS A 274 2.87 52.92 -12.07
CA LYS A 274 2.89 53.91 -13.14
C LYS A 274 1.79 53.68 -14.18
N GLU A 275 1.54 52.44 -14.57
CA GLU A 275 0.53 52.10 -15.57
C GLU A 275 -0.88 52.01 -14.98
N LEU A 276 -1.01 51.55 -13.74
CA LEU A 276 -2.30 51.21 -13.12
C LEU A 276 -2.65 52.07 -11.90
N GLY A 277 -1.76 52.98 -11.47
CA GLY A 277 -1.91 53.75 -10.23
C GLY A 277 -1.44 52.98 -8.98
N LYS A 278 -1.19 53.69 -7.87
CA LYS A 278 -0.69 53.10 -6.61
C LYS A 278 -1.67 52.06 -6.06
N GLY A 279 -1.25 50.79 -6.05
CA GLY A 279 -2.09 49.66 -5.60
C GLY A 279 -2.86 48.99 -6.74
N GLY A 280 -2.58 49.34 -8.00
CA GLY A 280 -3.24 48.80 -9.19
C GLY A 280 -4.67 49.33 -9.38
N LEU A 281 -5.42 48.61 -10.22
CA LEU A 281 -6.73 49.01 -10.73
C LEU A 281 -7.81 49.33 -9.66
N ILE A 282 -7.64 48.81 -8.44
CA ILE A 282 -8.57 48.96 -7.31
C ILE A 282 -7.87 49.48 -6.04
N GLY A 283 -6.70 50.11 -6.21
CA GLY A 283 -5.84 50.53 -5.09
C GLY A 283 -6.46 51.57 -4.14
N ASP A 284 -7.54 52.21 -4.57
CA ASP A 284 -8.41 53.13 -3.84
C ASP A 284 -9.43 52.43 -2.93
N LEU A 285 -9.74 51.16 -3.21
CA LEU A 285 -10.71 50.35 -2.46
C LEU A 285 -10.05 49.44 -1.40
N GLN A 286 -8.74 49.49 -1.22
CA GLN A 286 -8.01 48.66 -0.26
C GLN A 286 -7.65 49.42 1.03
N GLU A 287 -8.11 48.91 2.18
CA GLU A 287 -7.84 49.46 3.51
C GLU A 287 -6.64 48.83 4.24
N THR A 288 -6.12 47.68 3.77
CA THR A 288 -5.02 46.94 4.41
C THR A 288 -3.62 47.50 4.08
N GLU A 289 -2.67 47.30 5.00
CA GLU A 289 -1.29 47.77 4.90
C GLU A 289 -0.58 47.26 3.62
N LYS A 290 0.05 48.18 2.90
CA LYS A 290 0.51 47.96 1.51
C LYS A 290 1.95 47.45 1.47
N GLY A 291 2.14 46.17 1.15
CA GLY A 291 3.46 45.54 0.99
C GLY A 291 3.54 44.60 -0.21
N THR A 292 4.75 44.31 -0.69
CA THR A 292 4.97 43.29 -1.71
C THR A 292 4.97 41.92 -1.03
N ILE A 293 3.96 41.10 -1.31
CA ILE A 293 3.97 39.69 -0.87
C ILE A 293 4.94 38.93 -1.77
N PRO A 294 5.93 38.23 -1.22
CA PRO A 294 6.82 37.39 -2.02
C PRO A 294 6.02 36.26 -2.69
N LEU A 295 6.39 35.93 -3.93
CA LEU A 295 5.77 34.83 -4.70
C LEU A 295 5.80 33.50 -3.93
N ILE A 296 6.85 33.30 -3.12
CA ILE A 296 7.00 32.17 -2.23
C ILE A 296 6.88 32.68 -0.80
N THR A 297 5.74 32.39 -0.18
CA THR A 297 5.40 32.81 1.18
C THR A 297 5.95 31.82 2.23
N ARG A 298 6.38 32.35 3.38
CA ARG A 298 6.89 31.60 4.54
C ARG A 298 6.24 32.15 5.82
N GLY A 299 6.53 31.56 6.98
CA GLY A 299 6.02 32.03 8.26
C GLY A 299 4.49 32.05 8.27
N ASP A 300 3.91 33.17 8.68
CA ASP A 300 2.45 33.35 8.80
C ASP A 300 1.75 33.45 7.44
N LEU A 301 2.47 33.80 6.36
CA LEU A 301 1.90 33.96 5.03
C LEU A 301 1.79 32.66 4.23
N ARG A 302 2.40 31.55 4.68
CA ARG A 302 2.29 30.25 4.00
C ARG A 302 0.89 29.67 4.21
N ARG A 303 0.35 28.97 3.21
CA ARG A 303 -1.01 28.40 3.26
C ARG A 303 -1.18 27.21 4.21
N TYR A 304 -0.16 26.37 4.32
CA TYR A 304 -0.21 25.12 5.10
C TYR A 304 1.01 24.97 6.00
N ILE A 305 0.80 24.33 7.15
CA ILE A 305 1.85 23.94 8.09
C ILE A 305 1.98 22.42 8.05
N PRO A 306 3.17 21.88 7.70
CA PRO A 306 3.44 20.47 7.88
C PRO A 306 3.54 20.12 9.36
N VAL A 307 2.82 19.08 9.77
CA VAL A 307 2.84 18.57 11.16
C VAL A 307 3.32 17.13 11.18
N TRP A 308 4.21 16.83 12.13
CA TRP A 308 4.77 15.50 12.32
C TRP A 308 3.90 14.73 13.33
N GLU A 309 3.00 13.87 12.84
CA GLU A 309 1.99 13.20 13.69
C GLU A 309 2.47 11.87 14.28
N GLN A 310 3.73 11.83 14.76
CA GLN A 310 4.30 10.61 15.33
C GLN A 310 3.47 10.10 16.51
N GLY A 311 3.09 8.82 16.46
CA GLY A 311 2.33 8.21 17.56
C GLY A 311 0.90 8.72 17.72
N LYS A 312 0.36 9.48 16.75
CA LYS A 312 -1.05 9.94 16.78
C LYS A 312 -2.05 8.86 16.38
N TYR A 313 -1.61 7.85 15.61
CA TYR A 313 -2.46 6.79 15.08
C TYR A 313 -1.91 5.39 15.37
N MET A 314 -2.80 4.41 15.48
CA MET A 314 -2.42 2.99 15.43
C MET A 314 -2.26 2.52 13.99
N ALA A 315 -1.32 1.61 13.75
CA ALA A 315 -1.26 0.89 12.48
C ALA A 315 -2.47 -0.06 12.31
N PRO A 316 -2.89 -0.37 11.07
CA PRO A 316 -3.99 -1.32 10.84
C PRO A 316 -3.75 -2.70 11.45
N CYS A 317 -2.51 -3.18 11.43
CA CYS A 317 -2.14 -4.46 12.04
C CYS A 317 -2.31 -4.48 13.56
N GLN A 318 -2.05 -3.36 14.24
CA GLN A 318 -2.27 -3.19 15.69
C GLN A 318 -3.77 -3.05 16.00
N ALA A 319 -4.51 -2.28 15.20
CA ALA A 319 -5.93 -2.07 15.38
C ALA A 319 -6.73 -3.39 15.23
N ALA A 320 -6.35 -4.23 14.27
CA ALA A 320 -6.96 -5.53 14.03
C ALA A 320 -6.54 -6.62 15.04
N CYS A 321 -5.42 -6.43 15.76
CA CYS A 321 -4.99 -7.38 16.78
C CYS A 321 -5.91 -7.30 18.01
N PRO A 322 -6.60 -8.39 18.42
CA PRO A 322 -7.48 -8.35 19.59
C PRO A 322 -6.76 -8.00 20.91
N THR A 323 -5.47 -8.34 20.99
CA THR A 323 -4.58 -8.00 22.11
C THR A 323 -4.00 -6.59 21.99
N GLY A 324 -4.06 -5.97 20.81
CA GLY A 324 -3.55 -4.63 20.53
C GLY A 324 -2.03 -4.51 20.44
N ILE A 325 -1.33 -5.59 20.04
CA ILE A 325 0.13 -5.62 19.93
C ILE A 325 0.59 -4.63 18.84
N PRO A 326 1.52 -3.70 19.12
CA PRO A 326 2.04 -2.74 18.15
C PRO A 326 3.10 -3.39 17.23
N VAL A 327 2.64 -4.25 16.34
CA VAL A 327 3.51 -5.05 15.44
C VAL A 327 4.47 -4.17 14.62
N GLN A 328 4.01 -3.02 14.15
CA GLN A 328 4.82 -2.06 13.40
C GLN A 328 5.98 -1.49 14.21
N GLN A 329 5.79 -1.26 15.52
CA GLN A 329 6.85 -0.76 16.40
C GLN A 329 7.89 -1.86 16.67
N ARG A 330 7.44 -3.11 16.82
CA ARG A 330 8.33 -4.27 16.94
C ARG A 330 9.18 -4.43 15.68
N TRP A 331 8.59 -4.30 14.49
CA TRP A 331 9.37 -4.31 13.24
C TRP A 331 10.30 -3.11 13.11
N ASN A 332 9.93 -1.94 13.63
CA ASN A 332 10.84 -0.79 13.68
C ASN A 332 12.06 -1.10 14.56
N MET A 333 11.87 -1.76 15.70
CA MET A 333 12.98 -2.21 16.57
C MET A 333 13.88 -3.22 15.87
N VAL A 334 13.31 -4.21 15.18
CA VAL A 334 14.08 -5.17 14.37
C VAL A 334 14.93 -4.45 13.30
N ARG A 335 14.36 -3.46 12.63
CA ARG A 335 15.10 -2.65 11.64
C ARG A 335 16.24 -1.84 12.25
N LEU A 336 16.13 -1.47 13.53
CA LEU A 336 17.17 -0.79 14.30
C LEU A 336 18.13 -1.77 15.00
N ASP A 337 18.09 -3.06 14.63
CA ASP A 337 18.89 -4.14 15.20
C ASP A 337 18.61 -4.45 16.68
N ASN A 338 17.48 -3.95 17.20
CA ASN A 338 17.01 -4.17 18.56
C ASN A 338 16.02 -5.35 18.62
N ILE A 339 16.47 -6.53 18.18
CA ILE A 339 15.63 -7.72 18.04
C ILE A 339 15.12 -8.19 19.40
N ASP A 340 15.97 -8.21 20.43
CA ASP A 340 15.61 -8.68 21.76
C ASP A 340 14.51 -7.81 22.39
N GLU A 341 14.57 -6.49 22.23
CA GLU A 341 13.52 -5.56 22.66
C GLU A 341 12.22 -5.77 21.87
N ALA A 342 12.33 -5.94 20.54
CA ALA A 342 11.19 -6.20 19.66
C ALA A 342 10.42 -7.46 20.08
N VAL A 343 11.15 -8.50 20.45
CA VAL A 343 10.59 -9.77 20.91
C VAL A 343 10.04 -9.62 22.33
N SER A 344 10.79 -8.99 23.24
CA SER A 344 10.42 -8.78 24.66
C SER A 344 9.16 -7.96 24.82
N MET A 345 8.95 -6.94 23.99
CA MET A 345 7.74 -6.12 23.97
C MET A 345 6.46 -6.98 23.84
N GLY A 346 6.53 -8.13 23.16
CA GLY A 346 5.39 -9.05 23.05
C GLY A 346 4.81 -9.47 24.41
N LEU A 347 5.66 -9.64 25.43
CA LEU A 347 5.26 -10.09 26.77
C LEU A 347 4.46 -9.04 27.56
N GLU A 348 4.52 -7.77 27.17
CA GLU A 348 3.65 -6.73 27.74
C GLU A 348 2.18 -6.89 27.30
N TYR A 349 1.95 -7.68 26.24
CA TYR A 349 0.63 -7.83 25.63
C TYR A 349 0.08 -9.24 25.79
N THR A 350 0.93 -10.26 25.64
CA THR A 350 0.52 -11.66 25.70
C THR A 350 1.54 -12.52 26.43
N PRO A 351 1.11 -13.48 27.28
CA PRO A 351 2.01 -14.49 27.83
C PRO A 351 2.40 -15.58 26.81
N PHE A 352 1.81 -15.57 25.61
CA PHE A 352 1.99 -16.60 24.56
C PHE A 352 2.44 -16.03 23.19
N PRO A 353 3.56 -15.29 23.10
CA PRO A 353 4.10 -14.85 21.81
C PRO A 353 4.36 -16.00 20.84
N ALA A 354 4.93 -17.13 21.27
CA ALA A 354 5.24 -18.23 20.37
C ALA A 354 4.03 -19.12 20.10
N THR A 355 3.45 -19.72 21.14
CA THR A 355 2.31 -20.65 21.03
C THR A 355 1.16 -20.03 20.27
N VAL A 356 0.76 -18.80 20.62
CA VAL A 356 -0.38 -18.17 19.97
C VAL A 356 0.05 -17.34 18.78
N CYS A 357 0.93 -16.35 18.94
CA CYS A 357 1.22 -15.44 17.81
C CYS A 357 2.10 -16.08 16.72
N GLY A 358 2.90 -17.10 17.05
CA GLY A 358 3.74 -17.84 16.10
C GLY A 358 3.01 -18.98 15.38
N TYR A 359 2.15 -19.72 16.10
CA TYR A 359 1.54 -20.96 15.57
C TYR A 359 0.01 -20.89 15.41
N LEU A 360 -0.74 -20.53 16.45
CA LEU A 360 -2.19 -20.74 16.48
C LEU A 360 -3.04 -19.56 15.99
N CYS A 361 -2.49 -18.35 15.97
CA CYS A 361 -3.23 -17.16 15.59
C CYS A 361 -3.60 -17.21 14.09
N PRO A 362 -4.83 -16.84 13.70
CA PRO A 362 -5.21 -16.68 12.30
C PRO A 362 -4.62 -15.42 11.64
N SER A 363 -3.77 -14.68 12.36
CA SER A 363 -3.06 -13.48 11.90
C SER A 363 -3.95 -12.37 11.30
N PRO A 364 -4.96 -11.85 12.04
CA PRO A 364 -5.74 -10.69 11.59
C PRO A 364 -4.89 -9.45 11.32
N CYS A 365 -3.73 -9.35 11.99
CA CYS A 365 -2.72 -8.32 11.74
C CYS A 365 -2.11 -8.39 10.32
N MET A 366 -1.92 -9.60 9.78
CA MET A 366 -1.41 -9.82 8.42
C MET A 366 -2.53 -9.60 7.39
N ALA A 367 -3.75 -10.05 7.69
CA ALA A 367 -4.92 -9.81 6.83
C ALA A 367 -5.26 -8.32 6.67
N SER A 368 -5.03 -7.52 7.72
CA SER A 368 -5.27 -6.08 7.72
C SER A 368 -4.08 -5.25 7.21
N CYS A 369 -2.95 -5.87 6.88
CA CYS A 369 -1.73 -5.18 6.47
C CYS A 369 -1.97 -4.22 5.28
N THR A 370 -1.43 -3.00 5.34
CA THR A 370 -1.60 -2.00 4.28
C THR A 370 -1.00 -2.45 2.94
N ARG A 371 0.02 -3.31 2.99
CA ARG A 371 0.74 -3.86 1.82
C ARG A 371 -0.18 -4.51 0.78
N HIS A 372 -1.31 -5.07 1.19
CA HIS A 372 -2.32 -5.65 0.27
C HIS A 372 -2.83 -4.66 -0.78
N GLN A 373 -2.82 -3.35 -0.52
CA GLN A 373 -3.32 -2.34 -1.47
C GLN A 373 -2.57 -2.33 -2.80
N ASN A 374 -1.29 -2.71 -2.81
CA ASN A 374 -0.44 -2.70 -3.99
C ASN A 374 0.01 -4.13 -4.38
N TYR A 375 -0.79 -5.15 -4.03
CA TYR A 375 -0.48 -6.57 -4.29
C TYR A 375 0.86 -7.04 -3.69
N LEU A 376 1.32 -6.39 -2.62
CA LEU A 376 2.50 -6.80 -1.88
C LEU A 376 2.14 -7.85 -0.83
N SER A 377 2.99 -8.85 -0.64
CA SER A 377 2.83 -9.84 0.43
C SER A 377 2.82 -9.13 1.81
N PRO A 378 1.93 -9.52 2.74
CA PRO A 378 1.93 -8.98 4.09
C PRO A 378 3.21 -9.40 4.83
N ILE A 379 3.62 -8.60 5.83
CA ILE A 379 4.78 -8.94 6.67
C ILE A 379 4.44 -10.15 7.56
N ASP A 380 5.28 -11.18 7.57
CA ASP A 380 5.02 -12.38 8.38
C ASP A 380 5.31 -12.16 9.87
N VAL A 381 4.26 -11.78 10.59
CA VAL A 381 4.31 -11.53 12.04
C VAL A 381 4.57 -12.81 12.85
N ARG A 382 4.36 -14.00 12.26
CA ARG A 382 4.59 -15.28 12.95
C ARG A 382 6.06 -15.46 13.31
N LEU A 383 6.98 -14.92 12.51
CA LEU A 383 8.42 -14.92 12.79
C LEU A 383 8.74 -14.24 14.13
N LEU A 384 8.16 -13.06 14.36
CA LEU A 384 8.25 -12.36 15.66
C LEU A 384 7.59 -13.10 16.82
N GLY A 385 6.57 -13.91 16.53
CA GLY A 385 5.94 -14.79 17.51
C GLY A 385 6.89 -15.91 17.93
N LYS A 386 7.40 -16.66 16.95
CA LYS A 386 8.32 -17.80 17.15
C LYS A 386 9.62 -17.39 17.83
N ALA A 387 10.19 -16.24 17.47
CA ALA A 387 11.38 -15.70 18.13
C ALA A 387 11.16 -15.42 19.64
N GLY A 388 9.91 -15.26 20.08
CA GLY A 388 9.54 -14.99 21.48
C GLY A 388 9.46 -16.21 22.40
N GLU A 389 9.88 -17.38 21.94
CA GLU A 389 9.88 -18.61 22.74
C GLU A 389 10.76 -18.47 23.99
N ASN A 390 12.02 -18.03 23.82
CA ASN A 390 13.02 -17.95 24.88
C ASN A 390 13.30 -16.52 25.39
N VAL A 391 12.31 -15.64 25.27
CA VAL A 391 12.50 -14.23 25.60
C VAL A 391 12.56 -13.97 27.11
N LYS A 392 13.37 -12.99 27.51
CA LYS A 392 13.56 -12.58 28.90
C LYS A 392 12.25 -12.08 29.53
N LEU A 393 12.01 -12.49 30.77
CA LEU A 393 10.85 -12.06 31.54
C LEU A 393 10.88 -10.56 31.86
N PRO A 394 9.76 -9.83 31.71
CA PRO A 394 9.64 -8.47 32.21
C PRO A 394 9.61 -8.45 33.75
N THR A 395 10.09 -7.37 34.34
CA THR A 395 10.06 -7.19 35.80
C THR A 395 8.68 -6.67 36.24
N PRO A 396 7.98 -7.36 37.16
CA PRO A 396 6.74 -6.86 37.74
C PRO A 396 6.90 -5.51 38.46
N ALA A 397 5.85 -4.70 38.45
CA ALA A 397 5.77 -3.49 39.26
C ALA A 397 5.78 -3.81 40.77
N LYS A 398 5.93 -2.78 41.60
CA LYS A 398 5.94 -2.93 43.06
C LYS A 398 4.69 -3.64 43.55
N LYS A 399 4.86 -4.62 44.44
CA LYS A 399 3.75 -5.41 45.00
C LYS A 399 2.70 -4.50 45.66
N SER A 400 1.46 -4.66 45.24
CA SER A 400 0.28 -4.10 45.88
C SER A 400 -0.27 -5.06 46.94
N LYS A 401 -1.13 -4.55 47.83
CA LYS A 401 -1.86 -5.37 48.82
C LYS A 401 -3.16 -5.99 48.27
N LYS A 402 -3.43 -5.85 46.97
CA LYS A 402 -4.68 -6.28 46.33
C LYS A 402 -4.60 -7.73 45.85
N LYS A 403 -5.66 -8.48 46.14
CA LYS A 403 -5.80 -9.90 45.81
C LYS A 403 -6.92 -10.08 44.80
N ILE A 404 -6.61 -10.73 43.68
CA ILE A 404 -7.58 -11.00 42.62
C ILE A 404 -7.61 -12.51 42.35
N ALA A 405 -8.80 -13.08 42.36
CA ALA A 405 -9.02 -14.48 41.97
C ALA A 405 -9.28 -14.57 40.46
N VAL A 406 -8.67 -15.56 39.81
CA VAL A 406 -8.92 -15.87 38.41
C VAL A 406 -9.33 -17.34 38.32
N ILE A 407 -10.58 -17.61 37.95
CA ILE A 407 -11.15 -18.95 37.86
C ILE A 407 -11.07 -19.43 36.41
N GLY A 408 -10.17 -20.37 36.14
CA GLY A 408 -9.84 -20.91 34.83
C GLY A 408 -8.41 -20.55 34.41
N ALA A 409 -7.56 -21.56 34.28
CA ALA A 409 -6.18 -21.49 33.81
C ALA A 409 -6.05 -21.70 32.30
N GLY A 410 -7.06 -21.33 31.51
CA GLY A 410 -6.96 -21.23 30.06
C GLY A 410 -6.22 -19.97 29.60
N PRO A 411 -6.07 -19.75 28.27
CA PRO A 411 -5.30 -18.62 27.74
C PRO A 411 -5.76 -17.25 28.23
N GLY A 412 -7.08 -17.03 28.33
CA GLY A 412 -7.65 -15.77 28.81
C GLY A 412 -7.37 -15.52 30.29
N GLY A 413 -7.58 -16.53 31.15
CA GLY A 413 -7.31 -16.44 32.58
C GLY A 413 -5.82 -16.28 32.88
N ILE A 414 -4.95 -17.03 32.20
CA ILE A 414 -3.49 -16.86 32.28
C ILE A 414 -3.10 -15.44 31.86
N SER A 415 -3.66 -14.92 30.77
CA SER A 415 -3.38 -13.53 30.35
C SER A 415 -3.84 -12.50 31.38
N ALA A 416 -4.98 -12.70 32.03
CA ALA A 416 -5.45 -11.80 33.07
C ALA A 416 -4.52 -11.84 34.30
N ALA A 417 -4.20 -13.03 34.79
CA ALA A 417 -3.31 -13.23 35.93
C ALA A 417 -1.89 -12.69 35.65
N TRP A 418 -1.33 -12.98 34.47
CA TRP A 418 -0.06 -12.44 34.00
C TRP A 418 -0.03 -10.91 34.07
N GLN A 419 -1.04 -10.25 33.49
CA GLN A 419 -1.12 -8.79 33.42
C GLN A 419 -1.33 -8.15 34.80
N LEU A 420 -2.12 -8.78 35.67
CA LEU A 420 -2.27 -8.36 37.06
C LEU A 420 -0.96 -8.49 37.84
N THR A 421 -0.21 -9.57 37.64
CA THR A 421 1.10 -9.77 38.26
C THR A 421 2.11 -8.74 37.79
N LEU A 422 2.17 -8.43 36.49
CA LEU A 422 3.03 -7.36 35.97
C LEU A 422 2.71 -5.99 36.58
N LYS A 423 1.45 -5.75 36.95
CA LYS A 423 1.01 -4.54 37.66
C LYS A 423 1.25 -4.57 39.17
N GLY A 424 1.84 -5.65 39.68
CA GLY A 424 2.16 -5.82 41.09
C GLY A 424 1.00 -6.37 41.93
N HIS A 425 -0.13 -6.76 41.34
CA HIS A 425 -1.22 -7.39 42.10
C HIS A 425 -0.97 -8.88 42.35
N THR A 426 -1.53 -9.39 43.45
CA THR A 426 -1.50 -10.81 43.75
C THR A 426 -2.66 -11.49 43.03
N ALA A 427 -2.37 -12.21 41.94
CA ALA A 427 -3.34 -13.00 41.21
C ALA A 427 -3.25 -14.47 41.64
N THR A 428 -4.36 -15.04 42.10
CA THR A 428 -4.48 -16.48 42.37
C THR A 428 -5.27 -17.14 41.25
N LEU A 429 -4.65 -18.08 40.55
CA LEU A 429 -5.29 -18.82 39.46
C LEU A 429 -5.88 -20.14 39.98
N PHE A 430 -7.17 -20.39 39.76
CA PHE A 430 -7.85 -21.62 40.14
C PHE A 430 -8.21 -22.42 38.89
N ASP A 431 -7.92 -23.72 38.84
CA ASP A 431 -8.41 -24.58 37.77
C ASP A 431 -8.80 -25.97 38.30
N THR A 432 -9.77 -26.59 37.62
CA THR A 432 -10.23 -27.96 37.88
C THR A 432 -9.23 -29.00 37.39
N SER A 433 -8.46 -28.67 36.35
CA SER A 433 -7.43 -29.52 35.74
C SER A 433 -6.20 -29.65 36.64
N ASP A 434 -5.41 -30.69 36.40
CA ASP A 434 -4.10 -30.93 37.00
C ASP A 434 -2.97 -30.11 36.34
N THR A 435 -3.29 -29.45 35.22
CA THR A 435 -2.36 -28.72 34.35
C THR A 435 -2.95 -27.38 33.89
N ILE A 436 -2.07 -26.41 33.63
CA ILE A 436 -2.46 -25.09 33.10
C ILE A 436 -2.48 -25.08 31.56
N GLY A 437 -3.14 -24.07 31.00
CA GLY A 437 -3.25 -23.80 29.56
C GLY A 437 -4.61 -24.14 28.98
N GLY A 438 -5.48 -24.88 29.66
CA GLY A 438 -6.82 -25.20 29.16
C GLY A 438 -6.78 -25.86 27.77
N LYS A 439 -7.64 -25.44 26.84
CA LYS A 439 -7.78 -26.08 25.51
C LYS A 439 -6.49 -26.10 24.69
N ILE A 440 -5.59 -25.12 24.82
CA ILE A 440 -4.30 -25.13 24.09
C ILE A 440 -3.40 -26.28 24.55
N SER A 441 -3.51 -26.69 25.83
CA SER A 441 -2.79 -27.83 26.39
C SER A 441 -3.52 -29.13 26.15
N SER A 442 -4.84 -29.18 26.32
CA SER A 442 -5.58 -30.44 26.32
C SER A 442 -6.08 -30.92 24.95
N ILE A 443 -6.38 -30.00 24.02
CA ILE A 443 -7.12 -30.33 22.79
C ILE A 443 -6.29 -30.07 21.52
N ILE A 444 -5.51 -28.99 21.49
CA ILE A 444 -4.81 -28.61 20.25
C ILE A 444 -3.74 -29.66 19.87
N PRO A 445 -3.78 -30.19 18.63
CA PRO A 445 -2.85 -31.22 18.16
C PRO A 445 -1.39 -30.77 18.06
N GLY A 446 -0.47 -31.72 18.21
CA GLY A 446 0.96 -31.51 18.03
C GLY A 446 1.36 -31.10 16.61
N SER A 447 0.56 -31.50 15.60
CA SER A 447 0.71 -31.10 14.20
C SER A 447 0.57 -29.58 13.98
N ARG A 448 -0.15 -28.88 14.87
CA ARG A 448 -0.34 -27.41 14.83
C ARG A 448 0.57 -26.65 15.77
N LEU A 449 0.93 -27.26 16.90
CA LEU A 449 1.70 -26.63 17.97
C LEU A 449 2.80 -27.58 18.47
N PRO A 450 4.08 -27.23 18.29
CA PRO A 450 5.17 -27.96 18.91
C PRO A 450 4.99 -28.03 20.44
N GLN A 451 5.05 -29.24 21.01
CA GLN A 451 4.83 -29.44 22.45
C GLN A 451 5.92 -28.76 23.29
N GLU A 452 7.16 -28.71 22.79
CA GLU A 452 8.28 -28.03 23.43
C GLU A 452 8.02 -26.53 23.59
N THR A 453 7.51 -25.88 22.54
CA THR A 453 7.14 -24.46 22.58
C THR A 453 6.06 -24.17 23.63
N LEU A 454 5.02 -25.00 23.66
CA LEU A 454 3.98 -24.87 24.68
C LEU A 454 4.56 -25.06 26.10
N ALA A 455 5.37 -26.10 26.30
CA ALA A 455 5.96 -26.41 27.60
C ALA A 455 6.86 -25.27 28.11
N THR A 456 7.67 -24.68 27.23
CA THR A 456 8.53 -23.52 27.52
C THR A 456 7.70 -22.33 27.98
N GLU A 457 6.66 -21.95 27.25
CA GLU A 457 5.83 -20.79 27.61
C GLU A 457 4.98 -21.05 28.86
N LEU A 458 4.48 -22.27 29.08
CA LEU A 458 3.77 -22.61 30.32
C LEU A 458 4.69 -22.61 31.55
N THR A 459 5.95 -23.03 31.38
CA THR A 459 6.96 -22.93 32.44
C THR A 459 7.22 -21.46 32.79
N ARG A 460 7.35 -20.61 31.76
CA ARG A 460 7.46 -19.16 31.94
C ARG A 460 6.25 -18.57 32.68
N VAL A 461 5.05 -19.01 32.36
CA VAL A 461 3.82 -18.61 33.07
C VAL A 461 3.86 -19.01 34.54
N LYS A 462 4.27 -20.24 34.86
CA LYS A 462 4.42 -20.72 36.25
C LYS A 462 5.46 -19.90 37.03
N ASN A 463 6.55 -19.49 36.38
CA ASN A 463 7.58 -18.66 37.00
C ASN A 463 7.09 -17.24 37.28
N MET A 464 6.22 -16.69 36.42
CA MET A 464 5.67 -15.35 36.60
C MET A 464 4.52 -15.32 37.62
N ILE A 465 3.61 -16.30 37.59
CA ILE A 465 2.40 -16.31 38.42
C ILE A 465 2.66 -17.16 39.67
N PRO A 466 2.82 -16.56 40.86
CA PRO A 466 3.29 -17.28 42.03
C PRO A 466 2.24 -18.18 42.70
N ASP A 467 0.94 -17.94 42.49
CA ASP A 467 -0.14 -18.66 43.17
C ASP A 467 -1.10 -19.32 42.18
N ILE A 468 -0.85 -20.60 41.89
CA ILE A 468 -1.66 -21.44 41.00
C ILE A 468 -2.22 -22.62 41.82
N LYS A 469 -3.54 -22.71 41.90
CA LYS A 469 -4.28 -23.76 42.59
C LYS A 469 -4.98 -24.67 41.57
N LEU A 470 -4.39 -25.83 41.33
CA LEU A 470 -4.91 -26.87 40.42
C LEU A 470 -5.77 -27.90 41.18
N ASN A 471 -6.49 -28.74 40.44
CA ASN A 471 -7.43 -29.73 40.99
C ASN A 471 -8.47 -29.10 41.95
N GLN A 472 -8.92 -27.88 41.63
CA GLN A 472 -9.88 -27.14 42.43
C GLN A 472 -11.25 -27.18 41.77
N THR A 473 -12.11 -28.09 42.23
CA THR A 473 -13.55 -27.97 41.94
C THR A 473 -14.08 -26.70 42.60
N ILE A 474 -14.78 -25.87 41.83
CA ILE A 474 -15.44 -24.65 42.28
C ILE A 474 -16.94 -24.91 42.20
N ASP A 475 -17.57 -25.13 43.35
CA ASP A 475 -19.02 -25.16 43.49
C ASP A 475 -19.54 -23.78 43.92
N SER A 476 -20.86 -23.64 44.04
CA SER A 476 -21.49 -22.38 44.46
C SER A 476 -20.95 -21.87 45.80
N LYS A 477 -20.74 -22.75 46.79
CA LYS A 477 -20.21 -22.36 48.12
C LYS A 477 -18.79 -21.80 48.03
N LYS A 478 -17.93 -22.48 47.28
CA LYS A 478 -16.54 -22.06 47.09
C LYS A 478 -16.44 -20.80 46.23
N PHE A 479 -17.31 -20.66 45.22
CA PHE A 479 -17.42 -19.43 44.44
C PHE A 479 -17.77 -18.23 45.33
N SER A 480 -18.81 -18.35 46.17
CA SER A 480 -19.17 -17.29 47.13
C SER A 480 -18.05 -16.97 48.12
N LYS A 481 -17.28 -17.99 48.56
CA LYS A 481 -16.11 -17.78 49.40
C LYS A 481 -15.01 -17.00 48.67
N ILE A 482 -14.67 -17.39 47.43
CA ILE A 482 -13.70 -16.67 46.59
C ILE A 482 -14.13 -15.21 46.39
N LYS A 483 -15.40 -14.99 46.10
CA LYS A 483 -15.99 -13.65 45.94
C LYS A 483 -15.84 -12.77 47.19
N TYR A 484 -15.80 -13.36 48.39
CA TYR A 484 -15.62 -12.64 49.65
C TYR A 484 -14.15 -12.43 50.01
N ASP A 485 -13.30 -13.44 49.80
CA ASP A 485 -11.90 -13.46 50.21
C ASP A 485 -10.98 -12.60 49.31
N TYR A 486 -11.44 -12.23 48.11
CA TYR A 486 -10.69 -11.49 47.10
C TYR A 486 -11.34 -10.13 46.78
N ASP A 487 -10.52 -9.14 46.43
CA ASP A 487 -11.02 -7.80 46.06
C ASP A 487 -11.84 -7.84 44.76
N PHE A 488 -11.40 -8.67 43.79
CA PHE A 488 -12.04 -8.88 42.50
C PHE A 488 -11.93 -10.35 42.07
N THR A 489 -12.89 -10.81 41.27
CA THR A 489 -12.89 -12.15 40.67
C THR A 489 -13.03 -12.07 39.16
N ILE A 490 -12.22 -12.84 38.43
CA ILE A 490 -12.31 -13.00 36.97
C ILE A 490 -12.70 -14.44 36.67
N VAL A 491 -13.83 -14.63 35.97
CA VAL A 491 -14.30 -15.94 35.53
C VAL A 491 -13.88 -16.19 34.09
N ALA A 492 -13.04 -17.19 33.88
CA ALA A 492 -12.39 -17.54 32.62
C ALA A 492 -12.40 -19.08 32.39
N THR A 493 -13.44 -19.77 32.85
CA THR A 493 -13.56 -21.24 32.78
C THR A 493 -13.78 -21.77 31.35
N GLY A 494 -14.16 -20.89 30.43
CA GLY A 494 -14.43 -21.21 29.03
C GLY A 494 -15.69 -22.06 28.83
N ALA A 495 -15.84 -22.61 27.62
CA ALA A 495 -16.92 -23.53 27.29
C ALA A 495 -16.37 -24.96 27.26
N LYS A 496 -16.92 -25.86 28.09
CA LYS A 496 -16.42 -27.25 28.25
C LYS A 496 -17.50 -28.30 27.97
N LYS A 497 -18.78 -27.95 28.12
CA LYS A 497 -19.89 -28.89 27.94
C LYS A 497 -20.24 -28.97 26.46
N PRO A 498 -20.12 -30.13 25.80
CA PRO A 498 -20.40 -30.22 24.38
C PRO A 498 -21.87 -29.92 24.11
N ARG A 499 -22.17 -29.20 23.02
CA ARG A 499 -23.56 -29.07 22.56
C ARG A 499 -24.04 -30.42 22.05
N SER A 500 -25.19 -30.84 22.54
CA SER A 500 -25.84 -32.07 22.14
C SER A 500 -26.99 -31.78 21.17
N LEU A 501 -27.16 -32.63 20.16
CA LEU A 501 -28.29 -32.58 19.24
C LEU A 501 -29.42 -33.47 19.78
N PRO A 502 -30.69 -33.03 19.75
CA PRO A 502 -31.83 -33.84 20.17
C PRO A 502 -32.21 -34.88 19.10
N ILE A 503 -31.28 -35.79 18.77
CA ILE A 503 -31.45 -36.83 17.74
C ILE A 503 -31.29 -38.22 18.33
N LYS A 504 -31.94 -39.22 17.70
CA LYS A 504 -31.81 -40.62 18.11
C LYS A 504 -30.42 -41.14 17.76
N GLY A 505 -29.80 -41.91 18.66
CA GLY A 505 -28.50 -42.54 18.42
C GLY A 505 -27.28 -41.70 18.75
N ILE A 506 -27.44 -40.54 19.40
CA ILE A 506 -26.34 -39.62 19.69
C ILE A 506 -25.24 -40.23 20.57
N GLU A 507 -25.61 -41.19 21.42
CA GLU A 507 -24.69 -41.96 22.27
C GLU A 507 -23.65 -42.77 21.48
N GLN A 508 -23.85 -42.94 20.17
CA GLN A 508 -22.92 -43.63 19.28
C GLN A 508 -21.88 -42.69 18.65
N ALA A 509 -22.00 -41.38 18.88
CA ALA A 509 -21.05 -40.38 18.38
C ALA A 509 -20.01 -40.02 19.45
N VAL A 510 -18.84 -39.58 18.99
CA VAL A 510 -17.79 -39.02 19.84
C VAL A 510 -17.84 -37.49 19.74
N PHE A 511 -17.68 -36.76 20.84
CA PHE A 511 -17.58 -35.31 20.77
C PHE A 511 -16.18 -34.87 20.36
N ALA A 512 -16.07 -33.77 19.61
CA ALA A 512 -14.82 -33.33 19.01
C ALA A 512 -13.69 -33.11 20.03
N ASN A 513 -13.98 -32.49 21.17
CA ASN A 513 -12.97 -32.26 22.20
C ASN A 513 -12.46 -33.58 22.82
N ASP A 514 -13.34 -34.55 23.04
CA ASP A 514 -12.97 -35.86 23.58
C ASP A 514 -12.15 -36.68 22.57
N PHE A 515 -12.52 -36.59 21.29
CA PHE A 515 -11.77 -37.17 20.19
C PHE A 515 -10.37 -36.56 20.11
N LEU A 516 -10.26 -35.23 20.07
CA LEU A 516 -8.98 -34.54 19.94
C LEU A 516 -8.08 -34.73 21.16
N ALA A 517 -8.63 -34.71 22.37
CA ALA A 517 -7.87 -35.00 23.59
C ALA A 517 -7.31 -36.43 23.59
N SER A 518 -8.09 -37.39 23.09
CA SER A 518 -7.66 -38.79 22.94
C SER A 518 -6.67 -38.96 21.78
N ALA A 519 -6.88 -38.27 20.66
CA ALA A 519 -6.00 -38.28 19.50
C ALA A 519 -4.62 -37.69 19.82
N LYS A 520 -4.57 -36.63 20.63
CA LYS A 520 -3.31 -36.04 21.11
C LYS A 520 -2.45 -36.99 21.95
N GLN A 521 -3.08 -37.99 22.58
CA GLN A 521 -2.40 -39.04 23.33
C GLN A 521 -2.19 -40.32 22.49
N ASP A 522 -2.47 -40.27 21.18
CA ASP A 522 -2.49 -41.43 20.27
C ASP A 522 -3.37 -42.59 20.75
N LYS A 523 -4.44 -42.27 21.50
CA LYS A 523 -5.42 -43.24 22.02
C LYS A 523 -6.72 -43.28 21.23
N ALA A 524 -6.99 -42.30 20.38
CA ALA A 524 -8.17 -42.32 19.53
C ALA A 524 -8.00 -43.35 18.40
N ALA A 525 -9.06 -44.13 18.15
CA ALA A 525 -9.10 -45.14 17.09
C ALA A 525 -10.29 -44.86 16.16
N PRO A 526 -10.18 -43.88 15.23
CA PRO A 526 -11.21 -43.69 14.23
C PRO A 526 -11.27 -44.90 13.28
N GLY A 527 -12.47 -45.25 12.82
CA GLY A 527 -12.61 -46.22 11.74
C GLY A 527 -12.17 -45.64 10.38
N LYS A 528 -12.30 -46.43 9.31
CA LYS A 528 -11.83 -46.04 7.98
C LYS A 528 -12.67 -44.93 7.35
N LYS A 529 -13.97 -44.92 7.64
CA LYS A 529 -14.91 -43.88 7.21
C LYS A 529 -15.36 -43.00 8.38
N VAL A 530 -15.07 -41.71 8.32
CA VAL A 530 -15.40 -40.76 9.38
C VAL A 530 -16.33 -39.68 8.86
N VAL A 531 -17.44 -39.45 9.57
CA VAL A 531 -18.33 -38.32 9.31
C VAL A 531 -18.29 -37.36 10.49
N ILE A 532 -18.05 -36.09 10.22
CA ILE A 532 -17.91 -35.03 11.22
C ILE A 532 -19.09 -34.07 11.06
N ILE A 533 -19.92 -33.96 12.10
CA ILE A 533 -21.06 -33.04 12.16
C ILE A 533 -20.55 -31.69 12.66
N GLY A 534 -20.41 -30.73 11.77
CA GLY A 534 -19.87 -29.39 12.00
C GLY A 534 -18.58 -29.13 11.21
N ALA A 535 -18.61 -28.16 10.31
CA ALA A 535 -17.51 -27.83 9.40
C ALA A 535 -16.81 -26.50 9.77
N GLY A 536 -16.59 -26.28 11.07
CA GLY A 536 -15.75 -25.21 11.61
C GLY A 536 -14.28 -25.62 11.73
N ASN A 537 -13.41 -24.72 12.25
CA ASN A 537 -11.97 -25.00 12.40
C ASN A 537 -11.70 -26.25 13.26
N VAL A 538 -12.47 -26.45 14.34
CA VAL A 538 -12.36 -27.67 15.18
C VAL A 538 -12.76 -28.93 14.40
N GLY A 539 -13.77 -28.85 13.52
CA GLY A 539 -14.13 -29.96 12.63
C GLY A 539 -13.00 -30.30 11.66
N CYS A 540 -12.31 -29.29 11.12
CA CYS A 540 -11.11 -29.49 10.31
C CYS A 540 -9.96 -30.13 11.11
N ASP A 541 -9.75 -29.73 12.37
CA ASP A 541 -8.74 -30.36 13.24
C ASP A 541 -9.06 -31.85 13.45
N VAL A 542 -10.33 -32.19 13.72
CA VAL A 542 -10.79 -33.58 13.82
C VAL A 542 -10.51 -34.34 12.53
N ALA A 543 -10.77 -33.74 11.36
CA ALA A 543 -10.51 -34.37 10.07
C ALA A 543 -9.03 -34.71 9.88
N THR A 544 -8.14 -33.74 10.13
CA THR A 544 -6.70 -33.93 9.98
C THR A 544 -6.14 -34.96 10.96
N GLU A 545 -6.59 -34.95 12.22
CA GLU A 545 -6.15 -35.94 13.21
C GLU A 545 -6.75 -37.33 12.95
N ALA A 546 -8.00 -37.42 12.48
CA ALA A 546 -8.58 -38.70 12.07
C ALA A 546 -7.79 -39.32 10.92
N HIS A 547 -7.39 -38.51 9.93
CA HIS A 547 -6.54 -38.97 8.84
C HIS A 547 -5.16 -39.45 9.33
N ARG A 548 -4.51 -38.67 10.21
CA ARG A 548 -3.24 -39.06 10.84
C ARG A 548 -3.33 -40.42 11.56
N LEU A 549 -4.49 -40.72 12.13
CA LEU A 549 -4.78 -41.97 12.84
C LEU A 549 -5.32 -43.09 11.93
N GLY A 550 -5.33 -42.91 10.61
CA GLY A 550 -5.59 -43.97 9.63
C GLY A 550 -6.99 -43.98 9.00
N ALA A 551 -7.79 -42.92 9.17
CA ALA A 551 -9.02 -42.73 8.42
C ALA A 551 -8.74 -42.38 6.95
N GLU A 552 -9.52 -42.97 6.04
CA GLU A 552 -9.32 -42.89 4.59
C GLU A 552 -10.40 -42.02 3.91
N GLU A 553 -11.66 -42.16 4.34
CA GLU A 553 -12.78 -41.37 3.81
C GLU A 553 -13.33 -40.45 4.90
N ILE A 554 -13.14 -39.14 4.73
CA ILE A 554 -13.53 -38.14 5.74
C ILE A 554 -14.50 -37.15 5.12
N THR A 555 -15.69 -37.04 5.71
CA THR A 555 -16.74 -36.09 5.28
C THR A 555 -17.11 -35.17 6.43
N LEU A 556 -17.01 -33.86 6.22
CA LEU A 556 -17.53 -32.83 7.11
C LEU A 556 -18.88 -32.38 6.60
N ILE A 557 -19.92 -32.47 7.44
CA ILE A 557 -21.27 -32.02 7.12
C ILE A 557 -21.64 -30.80 7.96
N ASP A 558 -22.41 -29.87 7.39
CA ASP A 558 -22.88 -28.70 8.12
C ASP A 558 -24.26 -28.25 7.61
N VAL A 559 -25.06 -27.65 8.49
CA VAL A 559 -26.40 -27.11 8.16
C VAL A 559 -26.28 -25.81 7.34
N GLN A 560 -25.15 -25.13 7.46
CA GLN A 560 -24.85 -23.88 6.77
C GLN A 560 -23.52 -23.96 6.02
N LYS A 561 -23.18 -22.91 5.27
CA LYS A 561 -21.88 -22.82 4.60
C LYS A 561 -20.75 -22.96 5.65
N PRO A 562 -19.77 -23.86 5.43
CA PRO A 562 -18.70 -24.14 6.39
C PRO A 562 -18.02 -22.88 6.92
N ALA A 563 -18.05 -22.71 8.24
CA ALA A 563 -17.44 -21.59 8.95
C ALA A 563 -15.91 -21.67 8.99
N ALA A 564 -15.32 -22.83 8.66
CA ALA A 564 -13.87 -22.99 8.61
C ALA A 564 -13.20 -22.06 7.59
N PHE A 565 -12.03 -21.55 7.97
CA PHE A 565 -11.21 -20.64 7.17
C PHE A 565 -9.71 -20.88 7.44
N GLY A 566 -8.85 -20.25 6.65
CA GLY A 566 -7.40 -20.30 6.85
C GLY A 566 -6.81 -21.70 6.71
N LYS A 567 -5.68 -21.89 7.42
CA LYS A 567 -4.84 -23.08 7.31
C LYS A 567 -5.59 -24.36 7.68
N GLU A 568 -6.45 -24.32 8.69
CA GLU A 568 -7.20 -25.48 9.15
C GLU A 568 -8.08 -26.05 8.02
N LYS A 569 -8.73 -25.18 7.24
CA LYS A 569 -9.52 -25.60 6.07
C LYS A 569 -8.63 -26.10 4.93
N GLU A 570 -7.48 -25.47 4.71
CA GLU A 570 -6.53 -25.87 3.68
C GLU A 570 -5.96 -27.26 3.96
N ASP A 571 -5.54 -27.52 5.22
CA ASP A 571 -5.02 -28.81 5.67
C ASP A 571 -6.09 -29.91 5.53
N ALA A 572 -7.33 -29.65 5.96
CA ALA A 572 -8.44 -30.59 5.78
C ALA A 572 -8.72 -30.91 4.30
N LYS A 573 -8.59 -29.93 3.40
CA LYS A 573 -8.74 -30.18 1.96
C LYS A 573 -7.55 -30.95 1.38
N ALA A 574 -6.34 -30.70 1.86
CA ALA A 574 -5.13 -31.34 1.37
C ALA A 574 -5.12 -32.85 1.64
N ILE A 575 -5.75 -33.29 2.74
CA ILE A 575 -5.96 -34.72 3.04
C ILE A 575 -7.15 -35.34 2.31
N GLY A 576 -7.84 -34.59 1.45
CA GLY A 576 -8.99 -35.07 0.67
C GLY A 576 -10.35 -35.04 1.41
N ALA A 577 -10.49 -34.30 2.51
CA ALA A 577 -11.76 -34.24 3.22
C ALA A 577 -12.86 -33.55 2.39
N VAL A 578 -14.05 -34.16 2.36
CA VAL A 578 -15.20 -33.67 1.60
C VAL A 578 -16.08 -32.80 2.48
N PHE A 579 -16.44 -31.60 2.01
CA PHE A 579 -17.35 -30.69 2.71
C PHE A 579 -18.74 -30.75 2.07
N LYS A 580 -19.76 -31.14 2.83
CA LYS A 580 -21.13 -31.25 2.36
C LYS A 580 -22.07 -30.34 3.17
N TRP A 581 -22.81 -29.48 2.47
CA TRP A 581 -23.79 -28.56 3.06
C TRP A 581 -24.81 -28.13 2.00
N PRO A 582 -26.05 -27.75 2.39
CA PRO A 582 -26.62 -27.90 3.73
C PRO A 582 -26.99 -29.38 4.01
N CYS A 583 -26.68 -29.88 5.21
CA CYS A 583 -27.00 -31.23 5.66
C CYS A 583 -27.61 -31.17 7.07
N PHE A 584 -28.78 -31.79 7.25
CA PHE A 584 -29.47 -31.87 8.54
C PHE A 584 -29.51 -33.32 9.02
N THR A 585 -28.87 -33.62 10.15
CA THR A 585 -28.83 -34.98 10.71
C THR A 585 -30.16 -35.36 11.36
N GLN A 586 -30.73 -36.51 10.98
CA GLN A 586 -31.98 -37.05 11.55
C GLN A 586 -31.70 -38.05 12.68
N LYS A 587 -30.80 -39.02 12.46
CA LYS A 587 -30.42 -40.05 13.45
C LYS A 587 -29.03 -40.61 13.18
N ILE A 588 -28.38 -41.11 14.22
CA ILE A 588 -27.08 -41.80 14.16
C ILE A 588 -27.29 -43.29 14.45
N THR A 589 -26.50 -44.15 13.81
CA THR A 589 -26.53 -45.60 13.93
C THR A 589 -25.10 -46.15 13.95
N SER A 590 -24.93 -47.43 14.26
CA SER A 590 -23.60 -48.05 14.40
C SER A 590 -22.89 -48.22 13.05
N LYS A 591 -23.56 -47.91 11.94
CA LYS A 591 -23.04 -48.00 10.57
C LYS A 591 -22.91 -46.63 9.90
N GLY A 592 -23.26 -45.54 10.57
CA GLY A 592 -23.29 -44.19 9.99
C GLY A 592 -24.47 -43.34 10.45
N LEU A 593 -24.87 -42.35 9.66
CA LEU A 593 -25.97 -41.44 10.01
C LEU A 593 -26.94 -41.24 8.83
N PHE A 594 -28.20 -40.94 9.16
CA PHE A 594 -29.21 -40.54 8.20
C PHE A 594 -29.42 -39.03 8.24
N LEU A 595 -29.50 -38.42 7.07
CA LEU A 595 -29.90 -37.03 6.88
C LEU A 595 -31.45 -36.93 6.81
N GLN A 596 -31.98 -35.71 6.89
CA GLN A 596 -33.42 -35.46 6.83
C GLN A 596 -34.04 -35.70 5.44
N ASP A 597 -33.22 -35.70 4.38
CA ASP A 597 -33.60 -36.06 3.02
C ASP A 597 -33.52 -37.58 2.76
N ASP A 598 -33.47 -38.37 3.84
CA ASP A 598 -33.33 -39.83 3.86
C ASP A 598 -32.01 -40.36 3.24
N GLU A 599 -31.05 -39.50 2.94
CA GLU A 599 -29.72 -39.93 2.51
C GLU A 599 -28.96 -40.59 3.67
N PHE A 600 -28.41 -41.78 3.41
CA PHE A 600 -27.59 -42.50 4.38
C PHE A 600 -26.09 -42.27 4.11
N LEU A 601 -25.40 -41.66 5.07
CA LEU A 601 -23.95 -41.50 5.06
C LEU A 601 -23.33 -42.62 5.89
N LYS A 602 -22.70 -43.58 5.20
CA LYS A 602 -21.97 -44.68 5.84
C LYS A 602 -20.73 -44.15 6.56
N ALA A 603 -20.61 -44.46 7.85
CA ALA A 603 -19.46 -44.07 8.67
C ALA A 603 -19.18 -45.14 9.74
N ASP A 604 -17.91 -45.42 9.96
CA ASP A 604 -17.44 -46.25 11.07
C ASP A 604 -17.30 -45.41 12.36
N THR A 605 -17.11 -44.10 12.21
CA THR A 605 -17.02 -43.15 13.33
C THR A 605 -17.77 -41.87 12.98
N VAL A 606 -18.63 -41.41 13.90
CA VAL A 606 -19.31 -40.11 13.78
C VAL A 606 -18.79 -39.20 14.88
N VAL A 607 -18.30 -38.02 14.50
CA VAL A 607 -17.78 -37.01 15.44
C VAL A 607 -18.66 -35.77 15.45
N ILE A 608 -19.05 -35.27 16.61
CA ILE A 608 -19.86 -34.06 16.76
C ILE A 608 -18.97 -32.86 17.11
N SER A 609 -18.97 -31.85 16.24
CA SER A 609 -18.16 -30.64 16.30
C SER A 609 -18.99 -29.36 16.09
N ILE A 610 -20.13 -29.26 16.80
CA ILE A 610 -21.08 -28.14 16.70
C ILE A 610 -20.88 -27.07 17.79
N GLY A 611 -19.74 -27.09 18.47
CA GLY A 611 -19.36 -26.16 19.54
C GLY A 611 -19.74 -26.61 20.95
N ASP A 612 -19.24 -25.85 21.92
CA ASP A 612 -19.45 -26.10 23.35
C ASP A 612 -20.29 -25.00 23.98
N VAL A 613 -20.85 -25.28 25.16
CA VAL A 613 -21.43 -24.30 26.08
C VAL A 613 -20.67 -24.29 27.41
N PRO A 614 -20.66 -23.15 28.11
CA PRO A 614 -20.12 -23.07 29.46
C PRO A 614 -20.89 -23.93 30.46
N ASP A 615 -20.17 -24.42 31.46
CA ASP A 615 -20.77 -24.90 32.70
C ASP A 615 -20.86 -23.71 33.66
N LEU A 616 -22.07 -23.39 34.11
CA LEU A 616 -22.41 -22.19 34.88
C LEU A 616 -23.01 -22.51 36.24
N ASP A 617 -23.15 -23.78 36.62
CA ASP A 617 -23.89 -24.23 37.82
C ASP A 617 -23.22 -23.77 39.13
N PHE A 618 -21.95 -23.37 39.08
CA PHE A 618 -21.21 -22.84 40.22
C PHE A 618 -21.43 -21.34 40.48
N LEU A 619 -22.04 -20.61 39.54
CA LEU A 619 -22.28 -19.18 39.70
C LEU A 619 -23.48 -18.93 40.62
N ASP A 620 -23.45 -17.83 41.36
CA ASP A 620 -24.59 -17.37 42.14
C ASP A 620 -25.57 -16.53 41.29
N ASP A 621 -26.75 -16.25 41.85
CA ASP A 621 -27.85 -15.52 41.21
C ASP A 621 -27.54 -14.04 40.92
N THR A 622 -26.44 -13.51 41.44
CA THR A 622 -26.00 -12.14 41.15
C THR A 622 -25.42 -11.99 39.76
N ILE A 623 -25.08 -13.11 39.08
CA ILE A 623 -24.51 -13.13 37.73
C ILE A 623 -25.60 -13.42 36.70
N LYS A 624 -25.88 -12.42 35.85
CA LYS A 624 -26.87 -12.55 34.78
C LYS A 624 -26.38 -13.47 33.67
N ILE A 625 -27.21 -14.44 33.31
CA ILE A 625 -26.96 -15.41 32.24
C ILE A 625 -28.02 -15.22 31.14
N GLU A 626 -27.58 -15.16 29.89
CA GLU A 626 -28.46 -15.09 28.73
C GLU A 626 -27.97 -16.09 27.66
N ASN A 627 -28.90 -16.85 27.08
CA ASN A 627 -28.59 -17.85 26.03
C ASN A 627 -27.48 -18.86 26.41
N GLY A 628 -27.34 -19.17 27.70
CA GLY A 628 -26.31 -20.09 28.21
C GLY A 628 -24.91 -19.48 28.33
N PHE A 629 -24.77 -18.15 28.29
CA PHE A 629 -23.51 -17.44 28.48
C PHE A 629 -23.62 -16.37 29.56
N VAL A 630 -22.50 -16.04 30.21
CA VAL A 630 -22.44 -14.94 31.18
C VAL A 630 -22.57 -13.61 30.44
N THR A 631 -23.51 -12.79 30.87
CA THR A 631 -23.70 -11.45 30.31
C THR A 631 -22.67 -10.49 30.91
N VAL A 632 -22.04 -9.69 30.05
CA VAL A 632 -21.05 -8.68 30.45
C VAL A 632 -21.27 -7.36 29.72
N ASP A 633 -20.81 -6.28 30.34
CA ASP A 633 -20.77 -4.97 29.70
C ASP A 633 -19.59 -4.84 28.71
N LYS A 634 -19.42 -3.64 28.14
CA LYS A 634 -18.32 -3.32 27.21
C LYS A 634 -16.91 -3.45 27.82
N PHE A 635 -16.80 -3.52 29.14
CA PHE A 635 -15.55 -3.69 29.89
C PHE A 635 -15.35 -5.10 30.44
N ASN A 636 -16.19 -6.06 30.02
CA ASN A 636 -16.21 -7.44 30.50
C ASN A 636 -16.62 -7.58 31.98
N GLN A 637 -17.27 -6.56 32.55
CA GLN A 637 -17.83 -6.59 33.90
C GLN A 637 -19.21 -7.26 33.88
N THR A 638 -19.47 -8.12 34.85
CA THR A 638 -20.77 -8.81 34.99
C THR A 638 -21.79 -7.90 35.69
N SER A 639 -22.99 -8.42 35.97
CA SER A 639 -23.97 -7.73 36.83
C SER A 639 -23.50 -7.53 38.28
N ASP A 640 -22.49 -8.28 38.74
CA ASP A 640 -21.79 -7.98 40.00
C ASP A 640 -20.54 -7.10 39.69
N PRO A 641 -20.42 -5.91 40.31
CA PRO A 641 -19.33 -4.98 40.01
C PRO A 641 -17.94 -5.49 40.41
N ARG A 642 -17.82 -6.52 41.26
CA ARG A 642 -16.54 -7.13 41.63
C ARG A 642 -16.15 -8.31 40.75
N ILE A 643 -17.04 -8.72 39.83
CA ILE A 643 -16.87 -9.92 39.02
C ILE A 643 -16.80 -9.55 37.54
N PHE A 644 -15.77 -10.07 36.88
CA PHE A 644 -15.54 -9.95 35.44
C PHE A 644 -15.60 -11.34 34.79
N ALA A 645 -15.99 -11.42 33.51
CA ALA A 645 -16.00 -12.67 32.77
C ALA A 645 -15.40 -12.51 31.36
N ILE A 646 -14.56 -13.47 30.96
CA ILE A 646 -13.77 -13.40 29.72
C ILE A 646 -13.63 -14.76 29.01
N GLY A 647 -13.39 -14.72 27.70
CA GLY A 647 -13.21 -15.91 26.86
C GLY A 647 -14.53 -16.62 26.58
N ASP A 648 -14.47 -17.92 26.29
CA ASP A 648 -15.62 -18.68 25.79
C ASP A 648 -16.84 -18.72 26.74
N ILE A 649 -16.68 -18.35 28.02
CA ILE A 649 -17.79 -18.24 28.99
C ILE A 649 -18.78 -17.12 28.65
N VAL A 650 -18.32 -16.06 27.97
CA VAL A 650 -19.17 -14.93 27.54
C VAL A 650 -19.63 -15.07 26.08
N GLY A 651 -19.11 -16.06 25.35
CA GLY A 651 -19.43 -16.31 23.95
C GLY A 651 -18.23 -16.87 23.17
N PRO A 652 -18.47 -17.58 22.05
CA PRO A 652 -17.40 -18.15 21.24
C PRO A 652 -16.53 -17.06 20.59
N GLY A 653 -15.21 -17.27 20.54
CA GLY A 653 -14.27 -16.33 19.92
C GLY A 653 -12.91 -16.96 19.61
N LEU A 654 -11.95 -16.13 19.17
CA LEU A 654 -10.57 -16.58 18.94
C LEU A 654 -9.80 -16.65 20.25
N ILE A 655 -8.72 -17.46 20.28
CA ILE A 655 -7.78 -17.51 21.41
C ILE A 655 -7.21 -16.11 21.72
N THR A 656 -6.94 -15.31 20.68
CA THR A 656 -6.47 -13.93 20.83
C THR A 656 -7.52 -13.00 21.43
N ASP A 657 -8.82 -13.25 21.23
CA ASP A 657 -9.89 -12.48 21.86
C ASP A 657 -9.91 -12.72 23.37
N ALA A 658 -9.76 -13.97 23.80
CA ALA A 658 -9.69 -14.34 25.22
C ALA A 658 -8.46 -13.71 25.91
N ILE A 659 -7.28 -13.78 25.28
CA ILE A 659 -6.05 -13.15 25.78
C ILE A 659 -6.21 -11.63 25.84
N GLY A 660 -6.72 -11.01 24.77
CA GLY A 660 -6.98 -9.57 24.72
C GLY A 660 -7.98 -9.12 25.79
N ALA A 661 -9.04 -9.90 26.04
CA ALA A 661 -9.99 -9.64 27.11
C ALA A 661 -9.33 -9.72 28.49
N GLY A 662 -8.51 -10.74 28.75
CA GLY A 662 -7.74 -10.85 29.99
C GLY A 662 -6.85 -9.63 30.25
N LYS A 663 -6.14 -9.15 29.23
CA LYS A 663 -5.35 -7.91 29.33
C LYS A 663 -6.21 -6.69 29.65
N ARG A 664 -7.33 -6.50 28.94
CA ARG A 664 -8.21 -5.34 29.15
C ARG A 664 -8.84 -5.34 30.54
N VAL A 665 -9.31 -6.50 31.01
CA VAL A 665 -9.89 -6.66 32.36
C VAL A 665 -8.85 -6.38 33.43
N ALA A 666 -7.65 -6.97 33.32
CA ALA A 666 -6.56 -6.70 34.28
C ALA A 666 -6.24 -5.20 34.38
N ARG A 667 -6.20 -4.49 33.24
CA ARG A 667 -6.03 -3.03 33.23
C ARG A 667 -7.21 -2.30 33.88
N ASN A 668 -8.44 -2.70 33.61
CA ASN A 668 -9.62 -2.03 34.17
C ASN A 668 -9.72 -2.25 35.69
N ILE A 669 -9.38 -3.44 36.18
CA ILE A 669 -9.29 -3.71 37.62
C ILE A 669 -8.23 -2.82 38.28
N ASP A 670 -7.03 -2.73 37.71
CA ASP A 670 -5.97 -1.83 38.20
C ASP A 670 -6.39 -0.35 38.22
N ARG A 671 -7.14 0.09 37.18
CA ARG A 671 -7.73 1.43 37.15
C ARG A 671 -8.74 1.64 38.27
N ILE A 672 -9.66 0.70 38.49
CA ILE A 672 -10.67 0.77 39.55
C ILE A 672 -9.99 0.81 40.92
N ILE A 673 -8.99 -0.05 41.16
CA ILE A 673 -8.18 -0.06 42.38
C ILE A 673 -7.52 1.30 42.62
N SER A 674 -7.09 1.96 41.55
CA SER A 674 -6.47 3.29 41.58
C SER A 674 -7.48 4.45 41.61
N GLY A 675 -8.77 4.18 41.80
CA GLY A 675 -9.82 5.22 41.85
C GLY A 675 -10.20 5.83 40.50
N LYS A 676 -9.81 5.20 39.38
CA LYS A 676 -10.09 5.67 38.02
C LYS A 676 -11.20 4.83 37.38
N SER A 677 -12.07 5.46 36.58
CA SER A 677 -13.10 4.74 35.84
C SER A 677 -12.51 3.80 34.77
N PRO A 678 -13.13 2.64 34.50
CA PRO A 678 -12.76 1.75 33.40
C PRO A 678 -12.79 2.47 32.05
N ASN A 679 -11.93 2.04 31.12
CA ASN A 679 -11.95 2.55 29.75
C ASN A 679 -11.47 1.48 28.75
N HIS A 680 -11.67 1.71 27.46
CA HIS A 680 -11.10 0.87 26.41
C HIS A 680 -9.59 1.10 26.21
N GLY A 681 -8.99 1.99 27.01
CA GLY A 681 -7.63 2.49 26.87
C GLY A 681 -7.59 3.66 25.91
N ASP A 682 -6.39 4.22 25.77
CA ASP A 682 -6.10 5.25 24.77
C ASP A 682 -5.94 4.57 23.40
N ARG A 683 -7.05 4.01 22.88
CA ARG A 683 -7.07 3.43 21.52
C ARG A 683 -7.05 4.61 20.55
N LEU A 684 -5.85 4.96 20.10
CA LEU A 684 -5.67 5.96 19.06
C LEU A 684 -6.46 5.56 17.80
N PRO A 685 -6.96 6.52 17.00
CA PRO A 685 -7.58 6.20 15.73
C PRO A 685 -6.62 5.40 14.84
N GLN A 686 -7.16 4.50 14.02
CA GLN A 686 -6.36 3.80 13.02
C GLN A 686 -5.92 4.80 11.94
N VAL A 687 -4.66 4.72 11.51
CA VAL A 687 -4.18 5.52 10.37
C VAL A 687 -4.93 5.12 9.10
N ASP A 688 -5.30 6.10 8.29
CA ASP A 688 -5.82 5.83 6.95
C ASP A 688 -4.72 5.17 6.11
N LYS A 689 -5.03 4.01 5.53
CA LYS A 689 -4.13 3.26 4.67
C LYS A 689 -3.67 4.08 3.46
N GLN A 690 -4.50 5.00 2.95
CA GLN A 690 -4.16 5.86 1.82
C GLN A 690 -3.03 6.85 2.12
N ARG A 691 -2.70 7.09 3.39
CA ARG A 691 -1.55 7.92 3.78
C ARG A 691 -0.22 7.21 3.60
N ILE A 692 -0.21 5.90 3.37
CA ILE A 692 1.01 5.08 3.35
C ILE A 692 1.50 4.93 1.91
N SER A 693 2.67 5.47 1.60
CA SER A 693 3.32 5.29 0.30
C SER A 693 4.03 3.94 0.23
N LEU A 694 3.59 3.09 -0.70
CA LEU A 694 4.13 1.75 -0.93
C LEU A 694 5.05 1.68 -2.16
N GLU A 695 5.26 2.80 -2.86
CA GLU A 695 6.10 2.92 -4.06
C GLU A 695 7.58 2.63 -3.79
N TYR A 696 7.98 2.62 -2.51
CA TYR A 696 9.33 2.31 -2.07
C TYR A 696 9.62 0.80 -1.97
N TYR A 697 8.63 -0.08 -2.15
CA TYR A 697 8.77 -1.53 -1.96
C TYR A 697 8.63 -2.29 -3.28
N ASN A 698 9.39 -3.38 -3.43
CA ASN A 698 9.39 -4.21 -4.63
C ASN A 698 8.35 -5.34 -4.51
N PRO A 699 7.37 -5.45 -5.42
CA PRO A 699 6.37 -6.52 -5.37
C PRO A 699 6.93 -7.92 -5.65
N ARG A 700 8.17 -8.03 -6.13
CA ARG A 700 8.81 -9.32 -6.45
C ARG A 700 9.58 -9.92 -5.27
N THR A 701 9.78 -9.17 -4.19
CA THR A 701 10.51 -9.66 -3.01
C THR A 701 9.54 -10.18 -1.96
N ILE A 702 9.84 -11.34 -1.41
CA ILE A 702 9.10 -11.94 -0.29
C ILE A 702 10.07 -11.98 0.88
N ALA A 703 9.76 -11.23 1.94
CA ALA A 703 10.53 -11.27 3.17
C ALA A 703 10.32 -12.61 3.88
N ASP A 704 11.40 -13.34 4.18
CA ASP A 704 11.35 -14.69 4.75
C ASP A 704 12.04 -14.81 6.12
N ASN A 705 12.74 -13.78 6.57
CA ASN A 705 13.40 -13.70 7.87
C ASN A 705 13.06 -12.39 8.60
N LEU A 706 13.49 -12.26 9.86
CA LEU A 706 13.18 -11.10 10.70
C LEU A 706 13.71 -9.79 10.12
N SER A 707 14.96 -9.77 9.65
CA SER A 707 15.62 -8.58 9.11
C SER A 707 14.88 -8.06 7.88
N ASP A 708 14.59 -8.96 6.93
CA ASP A 708 13.86 -8.62 5.72
C ASP A 708 12.45 -8.12 6.05
N CYS A 709 11.75 -8.76 6.99
CA CYS A 709 10.44 -8.32 7.44
C CYS A 709 10.47 -6.92 8.08
N GLY A 710 11.52 -6.62 8.85
CA GLY A 710 11.75 -5.30 9.44
C GLY A 710 12.00 -4.22 8.37
N ALA A 711 12.81 -4.55 7.35
CA ALA A 711 13.11 -3.66 6.24
C ALA A 711 11.85 -3.34 5.38
N ASP A 712 11.07 -4.38 5.08
CA ASP A 712 9.86 -4.32 4.26
C ASP A 712 8.63 -3.75 5.00
N CYS A 713 8.68 -3.66 6.32
CA CYS A 713 7.60 -3.06 7.09
C CYS A 713 7.50 -1.55 6.84
N ALA A 714 6.34 -1.13 6.31
CA ALA A 714 6.03 0.28 6.04
C ALA A 714 5.88 1.16 7.29
N SER A 715 5.85 0.56 8.48
CA SER A 715 5.77 1.29 9.75
C SER A 715 4.58 2.26 9.80
N CYS A 716 3.40 1.81 9.38
CA CYS A 716 2.24 2.69 9.17
C CYS A 716 1.91 3.53 10.42
N GLY A 717 1.84 4.84 10.27
CA GLY A 717 1.59 5.80 11.36
C GLY A 717 2.73 5.96 12.38
N ASN A 718 3.92 5.39 12.13
CA ASN A 718 5.08 5.46 13.03
C ASN A 718 6.40 5.69 12.26
N CYS A 719 7.18 6.68 12.69
CA CYS A 719 8.39 7.13 12.01
C CYS A 719 9.47 6.06 12.01
N ARG A 720 10.00 5.81 10.81
CA ARG A 720 11.13 4.91 10.59
C ARG A 720 12.48 5.61 10.49
N ASP A 721 12.52 6.90 10.80
CA ASP A 721 13.72 7.73 10.79
C ASP A 721 14.52 7.73 9.47
N CYS A 722 13.85 7.58 8.34
CA CYS A 722 14.51 7.42 7.03
C CYS A 722 15.14 8.70 6.44
N GLY A 723 14.94 9.87 7.04
CA GLY A 723 15.47 11.15 6.53
C GLY A 723 14.89 11.67 5.21
N ILE A 724 14.00 10.92 4.52
CA ILE A 724 13.44 11.32 3.21
C ILE A 724 12.81 12.72 3.24
N CYS A 725 12.07 13.03 4.30
CA CYS A 725 11.43 14.35 4.45
C CYS A 725 12.44 15.52 4.57
N VAL A 726 13.62 15.27 5.14
CA VAL A 726 14.71 16.26 5.20
C VAL A 726 15.34 16.40 3.83
N ALA A 727 15.67 15.28 3.19
CA ALA A 727 16.34 15.27 1.88
C ALA A 727 15.48 15.91 0.77
N ILE A 728 14.16 15.73 0.80
CA ILE A 728 13.26 16.28 -0.22
C ILE A 728 12.83 17.73 0.06
N CYS A 729 13.14 18.28 1.24
CA CYS A 729 12.72 19.63 1.59
C CYS A 729 13.50 20.66 0.77
N PRO A 730 12.86 21.42 -0.14
CA PRO A 730 13.59 22.30 -1.06
C PRO A 730 14.26 23.48 -0.34
N GLU A 731 13.72 23.87 0.82
CA GLU A 731 14.19 25.00 1.62
C GLU A 731 14.99 24.54 2.86
N ALA A 732 15.31 23.24 2.98
CA ALA A 732 15.96 22.65 4.14
C ALA A 732 15.29 23.02 5.48
N ALA A 733 13.97 23.19 5.48
CA ALA A 733 13.20 23.64 6.62
C ALA A 733 12.94 22.54 7.67
N ILE A 734 13.15 21.27 7.33
CA ILE A 734 12.91 20.14 8.23
C ILE A 734 14.22 19.69 8.86
N LYS A 735 14.23 19.53 10.18
CA LYS A 735 15.40 19.07 10.94
C LYS A 735 15.02 17.89 11.82
N ARG A 736 15.92 16.92 11.91
CA ARG A 736 15.86 15.86 12.92
C ARG A 736 16.53 16.37 14.20
N ILE A 737 15.86 16.22 15.34
CA ILE A 737 16.36 16.55 16.67
C ILE A 737 16.42 15.25 17.48
N GLU A 738 17.54 15.01 18.13
CA GLU A 738 17.64 13.93 19.13
C GLU A 738 17.11 14.42 20.47
N THR A 739 16.28 13.60 21.08
CA THR A 739 15.73 13.85 22.41
C THR A 739 16.34 12.87 23.41
N ASP A 740 16.14 13.12 24.71
CA ASP A 740 16.60 12.22 25.76
C ASP A 740 16.13 10.76 25.52
N ASN A 741 16.95 9.79 25.94
CA ASN A 741 16.72 8.34 25.80
C ASN A 741 16.75 7.79 24.35
N SER A 742 17.59 8.33 23.46
CA SER A 742 17.74 7.86 22.07
C SER A 742 16.47 7.96 21.21
N ALA A 743 15.52 8.80 21.62
CA ALA A 743 14.35 9.15 20.83
C ALA A 743 14.67 10.32 19.89
N PHE A 744 13.81 10.53 18.89
CA PHE A 744 14.02 11.59 17.89
C PHE A 744 12.69 12.26 17.52
N GLU A 745 12.78 13.51 17.09
CA GLU A 745 11.68 14.30 16.56
C GLU A 745 12.08 14.96 15.24
N TYR A 746 11.11 15.18 14.35
CA TYR A 746 11.31 16.01 13.18
C TYR A 746 10.54 17.32 13.32
N THR A 747 11.26 18.45 13.32
CA THR A 747 10.68 19.79 13.45
C THR A 747 10.73 20.55 12.13
N VAL A 748 9.86 21.56 12.01
CA VAL A 748 9.73 22.40 10.81
C VAL A 748 10.01 23.85 11.18
N ASP A 749 11.05 24.44 10.60
CA ASP A 749 11.36 25.86 10.73
C ASP A 749 10.34 26.70 9.94
N ALA A 750 9.55 27.52 10.64
CA ALA A 750 8.51 28.33 10.02
C ALA A 750 9.08 29.42 9.08
N ASN A 751 10.28 29.91 9.34
CA ASN A 751 10.92 30.98 8.56
C ASN A 751 11.50 30.48 7.23
N LEU A 752 11.68 29.16 7.10
CA LEU A 752 12.16 28.51 5.88
C LEU A 752 11.03 27.79 5.14
N CYS A 753 10.11 27.17 5.86
CA CYS A 753 9.09 26.31 5.26
C CYS A 753 8.04 27.11 4.48
N ILE A 754 7.85 26.69 3.23
CA ILE A 754 6.92 27.28 2.26
C ILE A 754 5.56 26.56 2.17
N GLY A 755 5.34 25.54 3.01
CA GLY A 755 4.07 24.81 3.05
C GLY A 755 3.77 23.95 1.81
N CYS A 756 4.79 23.52 1.04
CA CYS A 756 4.60 22.82 -0.23
C CYS A 756 4.09 21.37 -0.12
N GLY A 757 4.24 20.73 1.04
CA GLY A 757 3.70 19.37 1.27
C GLY A 757 4.54 18.20 0.77
N PHE A 758 5.75 18.41 0.22
CA PHE A 758 6.58 17.30 -0.25
C PHE A 758 6.94 16.30 0.85
N CYS A 759 7.11 16.75 2.10
CA CYS A 759 7.31 15.86 3.24
C CYS A 759 6.12 14.92 3.49
N LYS A 760 4.88 15.40 3.29
CA LYS A 760 3.66 14.57 3.33
C LYS A 760 3.62 13.58 2.17
N GLY A 761 3.84 14.06 0.95
CA GLY A 761 3.77 13.22 -0.26
C GLY A 761 4.84 12.13 -0.34
N ALA A 762 6.02 12.35 0.25
CA ALA A 762 7.14 11.41 0.21
C ALA A 762 7.26 10.54 1.48
N CYS A 763 6.35 10.67 2.46
CA CYS A 763 6.46 9.91 3.70
C CYS A 763 5.99 8.46 3.49
N PRO A 764 6.86 7.44 3.59
CA PRO A 764 6.44 6.04 3.44
C PRO A 764 5.48 5.58 4.54
N CYS A 765 5.49 6.26 5.69
CA CYS A 765 4.76 5.88 6.88
C CYS A 765 3.47 6.70 7.10
N GLY A 766 3.22 7.70 6.26
CA GLY A 766 2.04 8.57 6.35
C GLY A 766 1.97 9.47 7.59
N ILE A 767 3.11 9.87 8.16
CA ILE A 767 3.19 10.60 9.44
C ILE A 767 3.02 12.09 9.27
N TRP A 768 3.59 12.64 8.19
CA TRP A 768 3.43 14.05 7.88
C TRP A 768 2.01 14.32 7.42
N ASP A 769 1.39 15.31 8.02
CA ASP A 769 0.13 15.89 7.54
C ASP A 769 0.30 17.39 7.23
N LEU A 770 -0.69 17.98 6.58
CA LEU A 770 -0.75 19.41 6.30
C LEU A 770 -2.02 19.98 6.92
N ILE A 771 -1.85 20.93 7.83
CA ILE A 771 -2.97 21.68 8.39
C ILE A 771 -2.98 23.09 7.78
N PRO A 772 -4.17 23.72 7.61
CA PRO A 772 -4.25 25.13 7.24
C PRO A 772 -3.46 26.00 8.23
N ASN A 773 -2.76 27.00 7.72
CA ASN A 773 -2.13 28.01 8.58
C ASN A 773 -3.19 29.04 9.00
N SER A 774 -3.65 28.97 10.25
CA SER A 774 -4.71 29.82 10.79
C SER A 774 -4.18 31.11 11.45
N ALA A 775 -2.96 31.53 11.11
CA ALA A 775 -2.38 32.79 11.60
C ALA A 775 -2.97 34.05 10.93
N LEU A 776 -3.94 33.88 10.03
CA LEU A 776 -4.72 34.92 9.36
C LEU A 776 -6.21 34.71 9.58
#